data_AF-A0A142YDF6-F1
#
_entry.id   AF-A0A142YDF6-F1
#
_cell.length_a   1.000
_cell.length_b   1.000
_cell.length_c   1.000
_cell.angle_alpha   90.00
_cell.angle_beta   90.00
_cell.angle_gamma   90.00
#
_symmetry.space_group_name_H-M   'P 1'
#
loop_
_entity.id
_entity.type
_entity.pdbx_description
1 polymer ?
#
loop_
_entity_poly.entity_id
_entity_poly.type
_entity_poly.pdbx_seq_one_letter_code
_entity_poly.pdbx_strand_id
1 'polypeptide(L)'
;MRRTIPRASWALGALVAIAALAGSQAGAGPLKKKAAAEGAPKVDESVGDLAYVFQNGEVAVEGVGLVSGLDGTGGDAPPSWHRDQLVDEMSKAGVEHASKLLESKQFALVIVRMKIPTGASPRDRFDVELELPPASSVKSLAGGYLMNTRLREVLVAGGTPKTGSDLAIAAGPVMIGDSKNPENPKSGRVLGGGRAKKDHPYKLILKDNRRFIRNAGMVEKVVNERFHQNERGQQKGASTAKTDTYLELRVPAVYHQNQERYFRVVQLLPMVDTPELREQRLASTARELLDPKTAGVAALKLESLGPSASQALEAGLQSDDPHVRFFAAEALAYLDEASGVKILGETAVSMKQYRAYALAALAAMEDDTARVRLRHLMNEDDIEVRYGAFNALRTLDPGDAMLGQVRILDAPPSEEIDEEATDAMAMSIISRRRPRPEDPFALYIVETEGPAVVHVSRSRRSEIVVFGRGQDLQPPLVLGQGDILLNAADHDDAVDISKIVPSQFGEQDVKVRSSLEIGEVIRHVARLGATYPEVVAILEAAEKQKNLPGPLYIDSVPQANMQYLSKALLGKDELPKVDDEVKQTSGSFLRRMFTFRGRGDDDDSPKADKTPVAQADSDDTAAKADPAAKSDPAAKAEPAEAEASAKPSTAKKDDALQKTSGEPAAASDDEPSRRGGRPRIFEVFRRRGE
;
A
#
# COMPACT_ATOMS: atom_id res chain seq x y z
N MET A 1 32.44 -68.91 16.01
CA MET A 1 32.00 -70.33 16.08
C MET A 1 30.70 -70.51 15.29
N ARG A 2 30.40 -71.74 14.84
CA ARG A 2 29.07 -72.34 14.51
C ARG A 2 27.98 -71.43 13.86
N ARG A 3 27.66 -71.66 12.57
CA ARG A 3 26.47 -72.43 12.07
C ARG A 3 25.13 -71.66 12.15
N THR A 4 24.59 -71.10 11.06
CA THR A 4 23.82 -71.71 9.92
C THR A 4 22.35 -72.08 10.20
N ILE A 5 21.44 -71.36 9.54
CA ILE A 5 20.22 -71.75 8.74
C ILE A 5 19.87 -73.26 8.54
N PRO A 6 18.66 -73.64 8.03
CA PRO A 6 17.40 -72.90 7.77
C PRO A 6 16.09 -73.69 8.13
N ARG A 7 14.90 -73.16 7.77
CA ARG A 7 13.77 -73.87 7.10
C ARG A 7 12.78 -72.83 6.52
N ALA A 8 12.50 -72.82 5.20
CA ALA A 8 11.67 -73.73 4.38
C ALA A 8 10.16 -73.38 4.54
N SER A 9 9.54 -72.65 3.60
CA SER A 9 9.09 -73.03 2.24
C SER A 9 7.78 -73.85 2.24
N TRP A 10 6.92 -73.69 1.23
CA TRP A 10 6.88 -74.58 0.06
C TRP A 10 6.44 -73.88 -1.24
N ALA A 11 6.89 -74.43 -2.37
CA ALA A 11 6.28 -74.28 -3.69
C ALA A 11 5.32 -75.50 -3.92
N LEU A 12 4.76 -75.86 -5.08
CA LEU A 12 5.16 -75.71 -6.48
C LEU A 12 3.98 -76.10 -7.37
N GLY A 13 3.91 -75.63 -8.61
CA GLY A 13 2.86 -76.04 -9.56
C GLY A 13 3.09 -75.49 -10.96
N ALA A 14 3.77 -76.26 -11.81
CA ALA A 14 4.02 -75.91 -13.20
C ALA A 14 3.37 -76.93 -14.14
N LEU A 15 2.89 -76.47 -15.30
CA LEU A 15 2.75 -77.32 -16.48
C LEU A 15 2.82 -76.46 -17.75
N VAL A 16 3.41 -77.03 -18.80
CA VAL A 16 3.61 -76.40 -20.12
C VAL A 16 2.59 -76.98 -21.09
N ALA A 17 1.99 -76.13 -21.92
CA ALA A 17 1.22 -76.52 -23.09
C ALA A 17 1.78 -75.80 -24.33
N ILE A 18 1.74 -76.46 -25.48
CA ILE A 18 2.44 -76.03 -26.71
C ILE A 18 1.52 -75.17 -27.59
N ALA A 19 2.14 -74.28 -28.36
CA ALA A 19 1.47 -73.27 -29.19
C ALA A 19 0.50 -73.86 -30.24
N ALA A 20 -0.59 -73.13 -30.52
CA ALA A 20 -0.74 -72.38 -31.78
C ALA A 20 -2.00 -71.47 -31.81
N LEU A 21 -1.96 -70.49 -32.73
CA LEU A 21 -3.08 -69.73 -33.33
C LEU A 21 -3.83 -68.64 -32.53
N ALA A 22 -3.81 -67.45 -33.14
CA ALA A 22 -4.85 -66.40 -33.20
C ALA A 22 -5.25 -65.59 -31.95
N GLY A 23 -5.02 -64.26 -32.04
CA GLY A 23 -5.98 -63.26 -31.55
C GLY A 23 -5.47 -62.28 -30.49
N SER A 24 -5.49 -60.97 -30.84
CA SER A 24 -5.43 -59.80 -29.93
C SER A 24 -4.39 -59.79 -28.79
N GLN A 25 -3.35 -58.97 -28.96
CA GLN A 25 -2.42 -58.64 -27.88
C GLN A 25 -3.11 -57.88 -26.73
N ALA A 26 -2.95 -58.34 -25.49
CA ALA A 26 -3.11 -57.49 -24.32
C ALA A 26 -1.92 -56.51 -24.27
N GLY A 27 -2.07 -55.36 -24.93
CA GLY A 27 -1.00 -54.36 -25.02
C GLY A 27 -0.64 -53.79 -23.65
N ALA A 28 0.62 -53.97 -23.23
CA ALA A 28 1.18 -53.24 -22.11
C ALA A 28 1.24 -51.74 -22.47
N GLY A 29 0.24 -50.98 -22.01
CA GLY A 29 0.06 -49.58 -22.38
C GLY A 29 1.31 -48.74 -22.07
N PRO A 30 1.80 -47.92 -23.03
CA PRO A 30 3.02 -47.17 -22.82
C PRO A 30 2.87 -46.18 -21.65
N LEU A 31 3.80 -46.27 -20.70
CA LEU A 31 3.96 -45.32 -19.59
C LEU A 31 3.94 -43.88 -20.09
N LYS A 32 3.50 -42.93 -19.23
CA LYS A 32 3.21 -41.50 -19.51
C LYS A 32 4.40 -40.61 -19.98
N LYS A 33 5.30 -41.12 -20.84
CA LYS A 33 6.43 -40.37 -21.41
C LYS A 33 6.03 -39.35 -22.48
N LYS A 34 4.95 -39.56 -23.24
CA LYS A 34 4.53 -38.61 -24.31
C LYS A 34 4.16 -37.23 -23.75
N ALA A 35 3.20 -37.15 -22.82
CA ALA A 35 2.79 -35.89 -22.21
C ALA A 35 3.93 -35.11 -21.53
N ALA A 36 4.91 -35.81 -20.95
CA ALA A 36 6.09 -35.21 -20.32
C ALA A 36 7.17 -34.74 -21.32
N ALA A 37 7.11 -35.18 -22.59
CA ALA A 37 7.95 -34.66 -23.67
C ALA A 37 7.29 -33.47 -24.37
N GLU A 38 5.96 -33.52 -24.53
CA GLU A 38 5.14 -32.50 -25.19
C GLU A 38 5.00 -31.20 -24.37
N GLY A 39 5.09 -31.29 -23.04
CA GLY A 39 5.03 -30.13 -22.14
C GLY A 39 6.37 -29.43 -21.85
N ALA A 40 7.50 -29.95 -22.33
CA ALA A 40 8.83 -29.39 -22.06
C ALA A 40 9.03 -28.02 -22.74
N PRO A 41 9.84 -27.10 -22.17
CA PRO A 41 10.15 -25.83 -22.81
C PRO A 41 10.93 -26.02 -24.12
N LYS A 42 10.60 -25.22 -25.14
CA LYS A 42 11.37 -25.11 -26.38
C LYS A 42 12.50 -24.07 -26.26
N VAL A 43 13.30 -23.94 -27.31
CA VAL A 43 14.45 -23.01 -27.39
C VAL A 43 14.01 -21.55 -27.57
N ASP A 44 12.86 -21.34 -28.21
CA ASP A 44 12.19 -20.06 -28.44
C ASP A 44 11.28 -19.63 -27.27
N GLU A 45 10.99 -20.52 -26.33
CA GLU A 45 10.04 -20.27 -25.24
C GLU A 45 10.69 -19.56 -24.04
N SER A 46 9.93 -18.63 -23.47
CA SER A 46 10.27 -17.84 -22.28
C SER A 46 9.58 -18.35 -21.01
N VAL A 47 9.96 -17.84 -19.84
CA VAL A 47 9.22 -18.06 -18.59
C VAL A 47 7.76 -17.60 -18.73
N GLY A 48 7.51 -16.50 -19.46
CA GLY A 48 6.17 -15.99 -19.77
C GLY A 48 5.35 -16.89 -20.68
N ASP A 49 5.97 -17.79 -21.45
CA ASP A 49 5.27 -18.83 -22.21
C ASP A 49 4.81 -19.99 -21.33
N LEU A 50 5.53 -20.29 -20.25
CA LEU A 50 5.21 -21.37 -19.31
C LEU A 50 4.32 -20.92 -18.14
N ALA A 51 4.47 -19.68 -17.67
CA ALA A 51 3.88 -19.17 -16.44
C ALA A 51 3.39 -17.72 -16.56
N TYR A 52 2.66 -17.25 -15.55
CA TYR A 52 2.27 -15.85 -15.39
C TYR A 52 2.32 -15.43 -13.92
N VAL A 53 2.61 -14.16 -13.65
CA VAL A 53 2.60 -13.62 -12.29
C VAL A 53 1.15 -13.35 -11.86
N PHE A 54 0.77 -13.86 -10.70
CA PHE A 54 -0.50 -13.54 -10.06
C PHE A 54 -0.32 -12.34 -9.13
N GLN A 55 -0.76 -11.17 -9.60
CA GLN A 55 -0.63 -9.88 -8.92
C GLN A 55 -1.83 -9.54 -8.02
N ASN A 56 -3.03 -9.98 -8.42
CA ASN A 56 -4.32 -9.50 -7.88
C ASN A 56 -4.73 -10.16 -6.55
N GLY A 57 -3.81 -10.20 -5.58
CA GLY A 57 -4.11 -10.56 -4.20
C GLY A 57 -3.98 -9.36 -3.27
N GLU A 58 -5.09 -8.92 -2.70
CA GLU A 58 -5.09 -8.17 -1.43
C GLU A 58 -5.62 -9.11 -0.34
N VAL A 59 -4.97 -9.16 0.82
CA VAL A 59 -5.54 -9.77 2.02
C VAL A 59 -6.11 -8.65 2.88
N ALA A 60 -7.44 -8.57 2.93
CA ALA A 60 -8.13 -7.67 3.85
C ALA A 60 -8.01 -8.23 5.28
N VAL A 61 -7.51 -7.41 6.20
CA VAL A 61 -7.37 -7.77 7.61
C VAL A 61 -8.08 -6.75 8.49
N GLU A 62 -8.80 -7.26 9.49
CA GLU A 62 -9.57 -6.46 10.44
C GLU A 62 -9.15 -6.83 11.87
N GLY A 63 -9.28 -5.87 12.78
CA GLY A 63 -9.17 -6.06 14.22
C GLY A 63 -10.03 -5.03 14.95
N VAL A 64 -10.11 -5.14 16.27
CA VAL A 64 -10.77 -4.14 17.11
C VAL A 64 -9.71 -3.46 17.95
N GLY A 65 -9.69 -2.14 17.88
CA GLY A 65 -8.70 -1.29 18.54
C GLY A 65 -9.32 -0.33 19.55
N LEU A 66 -8.47 0.17 20.43
CA LEU A 66 -8.75 1.26 21.35
C LEU A 66 -8.08 2.52 20.81
N VAL A 67 -8.85 3.59 20.60
CA VAL A 67 -8.32 4.95 20.47
C VAL A 67 -8.36 5.59 21.86
N SER A 68 -7.27 6.25 22.25
CA SER A 68 -7.10 6.96 23.52
C SER A 68 -6.73 8.43 23.28
N GLY A 69 -6.90 9.28 24.29
CA GLY A 69 -6.50 10.70 24.24
C GLY A 69 -7.53 11.64 23.62
N LEU A 70 -8.79 11.22 23.53
CA LEU A 70 -9.87 12.04 22.98
C LEU A 70 -10.31 13.13 23.98
N ASP A 71 -10.47 14.37 23.53
CA ASP A 71 -10.99 15.47 24.36
C ASP A 71 -12.52 15.36 24.59
N GLY A 72 -12.93 14.41 25.44
CA GLY A 72 -14.34 14.23 25.80
C GLY A 72 -15.28 13.87 24.63
N THR A 73 -14.73 13.58 23.44
CA THR A 73 -15.42 13.26 22.19
C THR A 73 -15.67 11.77 22.00
N GLY A 74 -15.00 10.91 22.78
CA GLY A 74 -15.24 9.48 22.86
C GLY A 74 -16.50 9.10 23.66
N GLY A 75 -16.60 7.82 24.04
CA GLY A 75 -17.72 7.29 24.83
C GLY A 75 -17.93 5.78 24.67
N ASP A 76 -18.83 5.22 25.49
CA ASP A 76 -19.08 3.77 25.53
C ASP A 76 -19.48 3.20 24.16
N ALA A 77 -18.95 2.02 23.90
CA ALA A 77 -19.26 1.21 22.73
C ALA A 77 -20.46 0.32 23.04
N PRO A 78 -21.50 0.27 22.17
CA PRO A 78 -22.67 -0.55 22.44
C PRO A 78 -22.32 -2.04 22.55
N PRO A 79 -23.06 -2.82 23.39
CA PRO A 79 -22.87 -4.26 23.53
C PRO A 79 -22.85 -4.97 22.17
N SER A 80 -21.71 -5.56 21.83
CA SER A 80 -21.41 -6.08 20.50
C SER A 80 -20.20 -7.02 20.57
N TRP A 81 -20.08 -7.93 19.60
CA TRP A 81 -18.94 -8.87 19.55
C TRP A 81 -17.58 -8.15 19.50
N HIS A 82 -17.54 -6.96 18.90
CA HIS A 82 -16.34 -6.10 18.89
C HIS A 82 -15.97 -5.62 20.29
N ARG A 83 -16.95 -5.21 21.11
CA ARG A 83 -16.75 -4.79 22.51
C ARG A 83 -16.21 -5.95 23.35
N ASP A 84 -16.78 -7.14 23.18
CA ASP A 84 -16.32 -8.35 23.89
C ASP A 84 -14.89 -8.75 23.48
N GLN A 85 -14.56 -8.66 22.19
CA GLN A 85 -13.20 -8.86 21.69
C GLN A 85 -12.22 -7.83 22.28
N LEU A 86 -12.59 -6.55 22.35
CA LEU A 86 -11.70 -5.52 22.88
C LEU A 86 -11.45 -5.71 24.39
N VAL A 87 -12.49 -6.05 25.16
CA VAL A 87 -12.35 -6.36 26.59
C VAL A 87 -11.46 -7.59 26.83
N ASP A 88 -11.55 -8.62 25.99
CA ASP A 88 -10.66 -9.80 26.02
C ASP A 88 -9.21 -9.45 25.65
N GLU A 89 -8.99 -8.66 24.59
CA GLU A 89 -7.65 -8.19 24.19
C GLU A 89 -7.02 -7.26 25.27
N MET A 90 -7.81 -6.36 25.86
CA MET A 90 -7.37 -5.50 26.99
C MET A 90 -7.05 -6.32 28.25
N SER A 91 -7.87 -7.33 28.59
CA SER A 91 -7.62 -8.22 29.71
C SER A 91 -6.34 -9.04 29.51
N LYS A 92 -6.07 -9.49 28.27
CA LYS A 92 -4.83 -10.16 27.88
C LYS A 92 -3.60 -9.25 27.90
N ALA A 93 -3.80 -7.93 27.75
CA ALA A 93 -2.77 -6.91 27.96
C ALA A 93 -2.56 -6.52 29.44
N GLY A 94 -3.34 -7.10 30.37
CA GLY A 94 -3.25 -6.80 31.81
C GLY A 94 -4.01 -5.54 32.25
N VAL A 95 -4.92 -5.01 31.43
CA VAL A 95 -5.71 -3.82 31.80
C VAL A 95 -6.86 -4.22 32.72
N GLU A 96 -6.74 -3.86 34.00
CA GLU A 96 -7.82 -4.06 34.98
C GLU A 96 -9.06 -3.22 34.65
N HIS A 97 -10.24 -3.76 34.97
CA HIS A 97 -11.54 -3.09 34.79
C HIS A 97 -11.82 -2.55 33.37
N ALA A 98 -11.28 -3.18 32.32
CA ALA A 98 -11.37 -2.76 30.92
C ALA A 98 -12.74 -2.22 30.47
N SER A 99 -13.85 -2.90 30.82
CA SER A 99 -15.21 -2.46 30.49
C SER A 99 -15.56 -1.05 31.01
N LYS A 100 -15.07 -0.69 32.20
CA LYS A 100 -15.27 0.64 32.82
C LYS A 100 -14.38 1.72 32.19
N LEU A 101 -13.22 1.33 31.64
CA LEU A 101 -12.35 2.25 30.90
C LEU A 101 -13.04 2.69 29.59
N LEU A 102 -13.73 1.77 28.91
CA LEU A 102 -14.50 2.06 27.70
C LEU A 102 -15.68 3.03 27.93
N GLU A 103 -16.20 3.13 29.15
CA GLU A 103 -17.25 4.10 29.51
C GLU A 103 -16.74 5.56 29.53
N SER A 104 -15.42 5.78 29.59
CA SER A 104 -14.82 7.12 29.62
C SER A 104 -14.74 7.75 28.23
N LYS A 105 -15.12 9.03 28.14
CA LYS A 105 -15.10 9.83 26.90
C LYS A 105 -13.70 10.15 26.38
N GLN A 106 -12.64 9.77 27.09
CA GLN A 106 -11.25 9.84 26.64
C GLN A 106 -10.89 8.70 25.66
N PHE A 107 -11.78 7.72 25.50
CA PHE A 107 -11.55 6.52 24.71
C PHE A 107 -12.66 6.27 23.69
N ALA A 108 -12.32 5.53 22.63
CA ALA A 108 -13.26 5.02 21.65
C ALA A 108 -12.88 3.59 21.21
N LEU A 109 -13.88 2.73 21.05
CA LEU A 109 -13.72 1.48 20.31
C LEU A 109 -13.77 1.79 18.80
N VAL A 110 -12.80 1.28 18.06
CA VAL A 110 -12.75 1.37 16.58
C VAL A 110 -12.60 -0.01 15.96
N ILE A 111 -13.24 -0.19 14.81
CA ILE A 111 -12.97 -1.27 13.87
C ILE A 111 -11.79 -0.81 13.02
N VAL A 112 -10.73 -1.61 13.00
CA VAL A 112 -9.44 -1.26 12.43
C VAL A 112 -9.21 -2.11 11.19
N ARG A 113 -9.18 -1.50 10.00
CA ARG A 113 -9.03 -2.18 8.72
C ARG A 113 -7.71 -1.83 8.05
N MET A 114 -7.10 -2.83 7.43
CA MET A 114 -5.91 -2.67 6.60
C MET A 114 -5.94 -3.66 5.45
N LYS A 115 -5.37 -3.27 4.31
CA LYS A 115 -5.14 -4.16 3.17
C LYS A 115 -3.67 -4.51 3.10
N ILE A 116 -3.35 -5.81 3.09
CA ILE A 116 -2.00 -6.29 2.81
C ILE A 116 -1.95 -6.63 1.31
N PRO A 117 -1.27 -5.85 0.46
CA PRO A 117 -1.07 -6.23 -0.94
C PRO A 117 -0.12 -7.44 -1.03
N THR A 118 -0.28 -8.24 -2.08
CA THR A 118 0.76 -9.19 -2.49
C THR A 118 2.04 -8.39 -2.80
N GLY A 119 3.19 -8.93 -2.43
CA GLY A 119 4.49 -8.24 -2.41
C GLY A 119 4.91 -7.73 -1.03
N ALA A 120 3.97 -7.51 -0.11
CA ALA A 120 4.24 -6.84 1.16
C ALA A 120 5.30 -7.54 2.04
N SER A 121 6.21 -6.74 2.58
CA SER A 121 7.26 -7.08 3.54
C SER A 121 6.91 -6.57 4.96
N PRO A 122 7.42 -7.19 6.04
CA PRO A 122 7.35 -6.62 7.40
C PRO A 122 8.07 -5.27 7.58
N ARG A 123 8.87 -4.85 6.57
CA ARG A 123 9.46 -3.50 6.50
C ARG A 123 8.51 -2.43 5.98
N ASP A 124 7.51 -2.84 5.20
CA ASP A 124 6.58 -1.91 4.57
C ASP A 124 5.60 -1.36 5.61
N ARG A 125 5.21 -0.10 5.41
CA ARG A 125 4.19 0.57 6.19
C ARG A 125 2.97 0.86 5.32
N PHE A 126 1.80 0.57 5.86
CA PHE A 126 0.51 0.74 5.21
C PHE A 126 -0.36 1.70 6.02
N ASP A 127 -1.24 2.42 5.32
CA ASP A 127 -2.30 3.18 5.98
C ASP A 127 -3.36 2.23 6.53
N VAL A 128 -3.94 2.62 7.65
CA VAL A 128 -4.94 1.86 8.38
C VAL A 128 -6.20 2.72 8.47
N GLU A 129 -7.33 2.17 8.07
CA GLU A 129 -8.64 2.82 8.10
C GLU A 129 -9.35 2.50 9.43
N LEU A 130 -9.96 3.51 10.05
CA LEU A 130 -10.68 3.41 11.31
C LEU A 130 -12.16 3.75 11.09
N GLU A 131 -13.02 2.79 11.42
CA GLU A 131 -14.47 2.96 11.43
C GLU A 131 -15.01 2.83 12.85
N LEU A 132 -16.00 3.64 13.20
CA LEU A 132 -16.76 3.45 14.44
C LEU A 132 -17.74 2.28 14.28
N PRO A 133 -18.00 1.49 15.35
CA PRO A 133 -19.01 0.44 15.30
C PRO A 133 -20.42 1.03 15.08
N PRO A 134 -21.37 0.25 14.53
CA PRO A 134 -22.77 0.66 14.42
C PRO A 134 -23.34 1.15 15.77
N ALA A 135 -24.10 2.25 15.73
CA ALA A 135 -24.65 2.92 16.91
C ALA A 135 -23.63 3.42 17.95
N SER A 136 -22.37 3.67 17.56
CA SER A 136 -21.37 4.31 18.43
C SER A 136 -21.81 5.69 18.95
N SER A 137 -21.54 5.93 20.24
CA SER A 137 -21.80 7.21 20.92
C SER A 137 -20.77 8.31 20.59
N VAL A 138 -19.62 7.92 20.03
CA VAL A 138 -18.46 8.79 19.75
C VAL A 138 -18.82 9.93 18.79
N LYS A 139 -18.37 11.14 19.13
CA LYS A 139 -18.56 12.37 18.36
C LYS A 139 -17.44 12.62 17.34
N SER A 140 -16.19 12.42 17.76
CA SER A 140 -14.99 12.67 16.96
C SER A 140 -13.85 11.74 17.37
N LEU A 141 -12.96 11.44 16.41
CA LEU A 141 -11.69 10.74 16.62
C LEU A 141 -10.47 11.69 16.61
N ALA A 142 -10.68 13.01 16.48
CA ALA A 142 -9.62 14.02 16.48
C ALA A 142 -8.80 14.03 17.79
N GLY A 143 -7.49 14.28 17.67
CA GLY A 143 -6.52 14.20 18.78
C GLY A 143 -6.19 12.77 19.24
N GLY A 144 -6.94 11.77 18.78
CA GLY A 144 -6.82 10.39 19.25
C GLY A 144 -5.53 9.69 18.81
N TYR A 145 -5.12 8.70 19.60
CA TYR A 145 -4.03 7.77 19.27
C TYR A 145 -4.54 6.33 19.27
N LEU A 146 -4.33 5.59 18.18
CA LEU A 146 -4.64 4.17 18.07
C LEU A 146 -3.61 3.34 18.85
N MET A 147 -4.07 2.65 19.89
CA MET A 147 -3.26 1.69 20.65
C MET A 147 -2.93 0.44 19.82
N ASN A 148 -1.84 -0.25 20.18
CA ASN A 148 -1.29 -1.42 19.49
C ASN A 148 -2.33 -2.52 19.22
N THR A 149 -2.88 -2.55 18.01
CA THR A 149 -4.00 -3.39 17.60
C THR A 149 -3.54 -4.53 16.69
N ARG A 150 -4.05 -5.75 16.94
CA ARG A 150 -3.70 -6.97 16.19
C ARG A 150 -4.74 -7.23 15.10
N LEU A 151 -4.30 -7.34 13.85
CA LEU A 151 -5.18 -7.52 12.69
C LEU A 151 -5.11 -8.96 12.16
N ARG A 152 -6.27 -9.52 11.82
CA ARG A 152 -6.48 -10.91 11.39
C ARG A 152 -7.28 -10.92 10.09
N GLU A 153 -7.10 -11.94 9.27
CA GLU A 153 -8.07 -12.22 8.19
C GLU A 153 -9.41 -12.61 8.83
N VAL A 154 -10.51 -11.97 8.40
CA VAL A 154 -11.86 -12.23 8.95
C VAL A 154 -12.73 -12.83 7.85
N LEU A 155 -13.05 -14.11 7.99
CA LEU A 155 -13.93 -14.82 7.06
C LEU A 155 -15.33 -14.95 7.68
N VAL A 156 -16.33 -14.30 7.08
CA VAL A 156 -17.73 -14.39 7.48
C VAL A 156 -18.34 -15.67 6.90
N ALA A 157 -18.16 -16.80 7.61
CA ALA A 157 -18.60 -18.12 7.16
C ALA A 157 -19.74 -18.64 8.04
N GLY A 158 -20.97 -18.57 7.52
CA GLY A 158 -22.18 -19.02 8.22
C GLY A 158 -22.74 -18.02 9.25
N GLY A 159 -22.51 -16.71 9.04
CA GLY A 159 -23.02 -15.64 9.91
C GLY A 159 -22.15 -15.33 11.15
N THR A 160 -21.21 -16.21 11.51
CA THR A 160 -20.21 -15.93 12.55
C THR A 160 -18.88 -15.52 11.92
N PRO A 161 -18.25 -14.40 12.32
CA PRO A 161 -16.88 -14.08 11.94
C PRO A 161 -15.92 -15.16 12.44
N LYS A 162 -15.09 -15.72 11.55
CA LYS A 162 -13.96 -16.58 11.91
C LYS A 162 -12.67 -15.83 11.67
N THR A 163 -11.95 -15.54 12.75
CA THR A 163 -10.63 -14.89 12.71
C THR A 163 -9.53 -15.91 12.41
N GLY A 164 -8.70 -15.62 11.42
CA GLY A 164 -7.44 -16.34 11.19
C GLY A 164 -6.37 -16.03 12.25
N SER A 165 -5.14 -16.45 12.00
CA SER A 165 -3.98 -15.99 12.77
C SER A 165 -3.75 -14.49 12.60
N ASP A 166 -3.09 -13.83 13.57
CA ASP A 166 -2.60 -12.46 13.37
C ASP A 166 -1.72 -12.37 12.11
N LEU A 167 -2.07 -11.47 11.18
CA LEU A 167 -1.33 -11.20 9.95
C LEU A 167 -0.63 -9.84 9.96
N ALA A 168 -1.16 -8.86 10.71
CA ALA A 168 -0.59 -7.52 10.82
C ALA A 168 -0.75 -6.91 12.22
N ILE A 169 -0.13 -5.75 12.41
CA ILE A 169 -0.25 -4.87 13.59
C ILE A 169 -0.51 -3.44 13.10
N ALA A 170 -1.30 -2.67 13.85
CA ALA A 170 -1.54 -1.24 13.62
C ALA A 170 -1.41 -0.42 14.92
N ALA A 171 -0.75 0.73 14.86
CA ALA A 171 -0.69 1.73 15.94
C ALA A 171 -0.31 3.12 15.37
N GLY A 172 -0.68 4.21 16.06
CA GLY A 172 -0.23 5.57 15.72
C GLY A 172 -1.29 6.66 15.91
N PRO A 173 -0.94 7.94 15.66
CA PRO A 173 -1.87 9.07 15.78
C PRO A 173 -2.99 8.99 14.72
N VAL A 174 -4.20 9.39 15.11
CA VAL A 174 -5.39 9.35 14.25
C VAL A 174 -5.57 10.69 13.52
N MET A 175 -5.46 10.65 12.19
CA MET A 175 -6.03 11.67 11.32
C MET A 175 -7.53 11.41 11.20
N ILE A 176 -8.38 12.43 11.30
CA ILE A 176 -9.81 12.25 11.02
C ILE A 176 -10.07 12.05 9.53
N GLY A 177 -11.27 11.56 9.22
CA GLY A 177 -11.75 11.38 7.88
C GLY A 177 -11.23 10.12 7.19
N ASP A 178 -11.76 9.93 5.98
CA ASP A 178 -11.39 8.87 5.05
C ASP A 178 -10.99 9.47 3.70
N SER A 179 -10.49 8.63 2.79
CA SER A 179 -9.99 9.07 1.48
C SER A 179 -11.05 9.68 0.54
N LYS A 180 -12.34 9.73 0.95
CA LYS A 180 -13.42 10.43 0.23
C LYS A 180 -13.92 11.64 1.01
N ASN A 181 -13.98 11.56 2.34
CA ASN A 181 -14.40 12.63 3.24
C ASN A 181 -13.32 12.94 4.29
N PRO A 182 -12.27 13.73 3.96
CA PRO A 182 -11.16 14.02 4.88
C PRO A 182 -11.58 14.78 6.15
N GLU A 183 -12.70 15.50 6.11
CA GLU A 183 -13.20 16.30 7.23
C GLU A 183 -14.16 15.52 8.17
N ASN A 184 -14.48 14.25 7.86
CA ASN A 184 -15.44 13.47 8.66
C ASN A 184 -14.85 13.10 10.04
N PRO A 185 -15.35 13.65 11.16
CA PRO A 185 -14.78 13.36 12.49
C PRO A 185 -15.05 11.92 12.96
N LYS A 186 -15.95 11.19 12.30
CA LYS A 186 -16.39 9.84 12.68
C LYS A 186 -15.75 8.69 11.88
N SER A 187 -14.96 9.00 10.86
CA SER A 187 -13.96 8.08 10.30
C SER A 187 -12.55 8.58 10.67
N GLY A 188 -11.54 7.74 10.50
CA GLY A 188 -10.16 8.16 10.67
C GLY A 188 -9.17 7.27 9.91
N ARG A 189 -7.93 7.73 9.83
CA ARG A 189 -6.80 7.02 9.23
C ARG A 189 -5.56 7.14 10.12
N VAL A 190 -4.77 6.07 10.19
CA VAL A 190 -3.42 6.12 10.79
C VAL A 190 -2.40 5.94 9.67
N LEU A 191 -1.69 7.03 9.35
CA LEU A 191 -0.78 7.08 8.21
C LEU A 191 0.49 6.27 8.47
N GLY A 192 0.73 5.24 7.65
CA GLY A 192 1.85 4.31 7.84
C GLY A 192 1.86 3.59 9.20
N GLY A 193 0.72 3.51 9.90
CA GLY A 193 0.62 2.86 11.21
C GLY A 193 0.59 1.33 11.14
N GLY A 194 0.23 0.77 9.98
CA GLY A 194 0.07 -0.65 9.75
C GLY A 194 1.35 -1.34 9.24
N ARG A 195 1.65 -2.54 9.73
CA ARG A 195 2.76 -3.39 9.23
C ARG A 195 2.36 -4.87 9.19
N ALA A 196 2.79 -5.59 8.15
CA ALA A 196 2.60 -7.04 8.05
C ALA A 196 3.53 -7.80 9.01
N LYS A 197 3.09 -8.95 9.54
CA LYS A 197 3.89 -9.82 10.43
C LYS A 197 4.84 -10.75 9.68
N LYS A 198 4.65 -10.95 8.37
CA LYS A 198 5.39 -11.89 7.51
C LYS A 198 5.52 -11.34 6.09
N ASP A 199 6.39 -11.93 5.28
CA ASP A 199 6.41 -11.71 3.83
C ASP A 199 5.12 -12.25 3.19
N HIS A 200 4.51 -11.50 2.28
CA HIS A 200 3.39 -11.94 1.42
C HIS A 200 3.88 -12.06 -0.05
N PRO A 201 4.66 -13.09 -0.41
CA PRO A 201 5.29 -13.18 -1.73
C PRO A 201 4.28 -13.32 -2.88
N TYR A 202 4.68 -12.85 -4.06
CA TYR A 202 3.95 -13.09 -5.31
C TYR A 202 3.95 -14.57 -5.68
N LYS A 203 3.05 -14.96 -6.58
CA LYS A 203 2.97 -16.33 -7.10
C LYS A 203 3.17 -16.33 -8.60
N LEU A 204 4.14 -17.11 -9.07
CA LEU A 204 4.36 -17.40 -10.48
C LEU A 204 3.62 -18.71 -10.79
N ILE A 205 2.46 -18.62 -11.47
CA ILE A 205 1.55 -19.74 -11.70
C ILE A 205 1.83 -20.37 -13.07
N LEU A 206 2.03 -21.68 -13.09
CA LEU A 206 2.20 -22.45 -14.33
C LEU A 206 0.86 -22.60 -15.06
N LYS A 207 0.86 -22.34 -16.37
CA LYS A 207 -0.28 -22.53 -17.27
C LYS A 207 -0.68 -24.02 -17.29
N ASP A 208 -1.96 -24.33 -17.50
CA ASP A 208 -2.51 -25.67 -17.26
C ASP A 208 -1.78 -26.78 -18.03
N ASN A 209 -1.35 -26.51 -19.27
CA ASN A 209 -0.58 -27.43 -20.12
C ASN A 209 0.93 -27.50 -19.81
N ARG A 210 1.41 -26.79 -18.78
CA ARG A 210 2.82 -26.72 -18.37
C ARG A 210 3.05 -27.09 -16.90
N ARG A 211 1.99 -27.51 -16.18
CA ARG A 211 2.04 -27.94 -14.77
C ARG A 211 2.73 -29.29 -14.61
N PHE A 212 4.05 -29.23 -14.48
CA PHE A 212 4.92 -30.38 -14.24
C PHE A 212 6.01 -29.98 -13.25
N ILE A 213 6.34 -30.87 -12.30
CA ILE A 213 7.42 -30.66 -11.32
C ILE A 213 8.75 -30.29 -12.01
N ARG A 214 9.04 -30.90 -13.18
CA ARG A 214 10.22 -30.57 -14.00
C ARG A 214 10.19 -29.12 -14.50
N ASN A 215 9.04 -28.64 -14.97
CA ASN A 215 8.90 -27.28 -15.48
C ASN A 215 8.98 -26.27 -14.34
N ALA A 216 8.40 -26.57 -13.16
CA ALA A 216 8.54 -25.76 -11.97
C ALA A 216 10.02 -25.59 -11.57
N GLY A 217 10.78 -26.69 -11.48
CA GLY A 217 12.22 -26.64 -11.18
C GLY A 217 13.06 -25.96 -12.27
N MET A 218 12.67 -26.05 -13.54
CA MET A 218 13.33 -25.33 -14.64
C MET A 218 13.08 -23.81 -14.56
N VAL A 219 11.85 -23.39 -14.31
CA VAL A 219 11.50 -21.96 -14.14
C VAL A 219 12.16 -21.40 -12.88
N GLU A 220 12.15 -22.14 -11.76
CA GLU A 220 12.86 -21.76 -10.55
C GLU A 220 14.35 -21.54 -10.83
N LYS A 221 15.00 -22.48 -11.53
CA LYS A 221 16.41 -22.36 -11.88
C LYS A 221 16.68 -21.10 -12.72
N VAL A 222 15.95 -20.91 -13.82
CA VAL A 222 16.17 -19.79 -14.75
C VAL A 222 15.97 -18.44 -14.05
N VAL A 223 14.93 -18.30 -13.21
CA VAL A 223 14.70 -17.08 -12.43
C VAL A 223 15.82 -16.86 -11.41
N ASN A 224 16.30 -17.90 -10.74
CA ASN A 224 17.33 -17.80 -9.70
C ASN A 224 18.75 -17.57 -10.25
N GLU A 225 19.05 -18.04 -11.48
CA GLU A 225 20.29 -17.74 -12.18
C GLU A 225 20.42 -16.23 -12.47
N ARG A 226 19.34 -15.56 -12.88
CA ARG A 226 19.33 -14.09 -13.07
C ARG A 226 19.13 -13.29 -11.77
N PHE A 227 18.28 -13.78 -10.86
CA PHE A 227 17.82 -13.04 -9.68
C PHE A 227 18.02 -13.82 -8.38
N HIS A 228 19.03 -13.40 -7.63
CA HIS A 228 19.36 -13.93 -6.30
C HIS A 228 19.82 -12.80 -5.37
N GLN A 229 19.71 -13.02 -4.06
CA GLN A 229 20.15 -12.08 -3.03
C GLN A 229 21.01 -12.79 -1.98
N ASN A 230 22.01 -12.09 -1.46
CA ASN A 230 22.88 -12.61 -0.40
C ASN A 230 22.28 -12.34 0.99
N GLU A 231 21.28 -13.13 1.39
CA GLU A 231 20.73 -13.08 2.75
C GLU A 231 21.73 -13.69 3.75
N ARG A 232 22.33 -12.86 4.60
CA ARG A 232 23.21 -13.30 5.73
C ARG A 232 24.38 -14.21 5.30
N GLY A 233 24.96 -13.96 4.12
CA GLY A 233 26.04 -14.77 3.56
C GLY A 233 25.60 -16.07 2.88
N GLN A 234 24.29 -16.29 2.72
CA GLN A 234 23.74 -17.36 1.88
C GLN A 234 23.10 -16.76 0.63
N GLN A 235 23.51 -17.23 -0.56
CA GLN A 235 22.87 -16.87 -1.82
C GLN A 235 21.49 -17.54 -1.88
N LYS A 236 20.44 -16.72 -1.96
CA LYS A 236 19.04 -17.15 -1.94
C LYS A 236 18.36 -16.69 -3.23
N GLY A 237 17.71 -17.62 -3.92
CA GLY A 237 16.96 -17.33 -5.14
C GLY A 237 15.75 -16.42 -4.89
N ALA A 238 15.40 -15.58 -5.87
CA ALA A 238 14.16 -14.81 -5.84
C ALA A 238 12.91 -15.68 -6.02
N SER A 239 13.03 -16.88 -6.59
CA SER A 239 11.96 -17.85 -6.80
C SER A 239 12.13 -19.13 -5.98
N THR A 240 11.02 -19.78 -5.61
CA THR A 240 11.01 -21.11 -4.98
C THR A 240 9.76 -21.89 -5.37
N ALA A 241 9.90 -23.04 -6.05
CA ALA A 241 8.77 -23.90 -6.37
C ALA A 241 8.16 -24.50 -5.11
N LYS A 242 6.82 -24.45 -5.00
CA LYS A 242 6.07 -25.10 -3.90
C LYS A 242 5.30 -26.31 -4.37
N THR A 243 4.83 -26.27 -5.62
CA THR A 243 4.06 -27.33 -6.27
C THR A 243 4.44 -27.41 -7.75
N ASP A 244 3.88 -28.37 -8.46
CA ASP A 244 3.81 -28.41 -9.92
C ASP A 244 2.87 -27.34 -10.52
N THR A 245 2.18 -26.54 -9.70
CA THR A 245 1.21 -25.54 -10.12
C THR A 245 1.67 -24.09 -9.92
N TYR A 246 2.47 -23.79 -8.90
CA TYR A 246 3.02 -22.45 -8.65
C TYR A 246 4.37 -22.44 -7.92
N LEU A 247 5.07 -21.33 -8.11
CA LEU A 247 6.27 -20.93 -7.37
C LEU A 247 5.96 -19.68 -6.53
N GLU A 248 6.58 -19.54 -5.37
CA GLU A 248 6.69 -18.23 -4.70
C GLU A 248 7.73 -17.37 -5.42
N LEU A 249 7.44 -16.08 -5.58
CA LEU A 249 8.29 -15.08 -6.21
C LEU A 249 8.47 -13.88 -5.27
N ARG A 250 9.72 -13.58 -4.94
CA ARG A 250 10.16 -12.41 -4.16
C ARG A 250 10.63 -11.33 -5.12
N VAL A 251 10.29 -10.07 -4.84
CA VAL A 251 10.80 -8.92 -5.61
C VAL A 251 12.17 -8.52 -5.06
N PRO A 252 13.22 -8.33 -5.88
CA PRO A 252 14.48 -7.79 -5.42
C PRO A 252 14.35 -6.30 -5.05
N ALA A 253 15.14 -5.83 -4.08
CA ALA A 253 15.02 -4.46 -3.54
C ALA A 253 15.09 -3.35 -4.60
N VAL A 254 16.02 -3.50 -5.55
CA VAL A 254 16.18 -2.68 -6.77
C VAL A 254 14.84 -2.42 -7.50
N TYR A 255 13.95 -3.40 -7.53
CA TYR A 255 12.66 -3.31 -8.25
C TYR A 255 11.48 -2.91 -7.37
N HIS A 256 11.65 -2.65 -6.06
CA HIS A 256 10.53 -2.34 -5.16
C HIS A 256 9.68 -1.13 -5.60
N GLN A 257 10.28 -0.14 -6.27
CA GLN A 257 9.58 1.04 -6.81
C GLN A 257 8.96 0.81 -8.20
N ASN A 258 9.26 -0.31 -8.88
CA ASN A 258 8.81 -0.62 -10.24
C ASN A 258 8.59 -2.13 -10.41
N GLN A 259 7.72 -2.71 -9.57
CA GLN A 259 7.54 -4.16 -9.47
C GLN A 259 6.99 -4.77 -10.77
N GLU A 260 6.19 -4.00 -11.52
CA GLU A 260 5.73 -4.36 -12.87
C GLU A 260 6.86 -4.55 -13.88
N ARG A 261 7.99 -3.84 -13.74
CA ARG A 261 9.18 -4.10 -14.55
C ARG A 261 9.75 -5.47 -14.24
N TYR A 262 9.95 -5.79 -12.96
CA TYR A 262 10.48 -7.07 -12.52
C TYR A 262 9.68 -8.25 -13.09
N PHE A 263 8.35 -8.20 -13.04
CA PHE A 263 7.50 -9.26 -13.58
C PHE A 263 7.66 -9.43 -15.09
N ARG A 264 7.82 -8.34 -15.85
CA ARG A 264 8.06 -8.38 -17.30
C ARG A 264 9.42 -8.99 -17.63
N VAL A 265 10.48 -8.58 -16.92
CA VAL A 265 11.83 -9.11 -17.11
C VAL A 265 11.88 -10.59 -16.76
N VAL A 266 11.25 -11.00 -15.65
CA VAL A 266 11.05 -12.40 -15.27
C VAL A 266 10.30 -13.17 -16.37
N GLN A 267 9.23 -12.62 -16.93
CA GLN A 267 8.50 -13.25 -18.04
C GLN A 267 9.32 -13.34 -19.33
N LEU A 268 10.24 -12.41 -19.59
CA LEU A 268 11.11 -12.37 -20.77
C LEU A 268 12.41 -13.18 -20.61
N LEU A 269 12.62 -13.89 -19.50
CA LEU A 269 13.75 -14.80 -19.34
C LEU A 269 13.63 -16.01 -20.30
N PRO A 270 14.66 -16.34 -21.10
CA PRO A 270 14.66 -17.50 -21.98
C PRO A 270 14.76 -18.81 -21.21
N MET A 271 13.97 -19.83 -21.56
CA MET A 271 14.02 -21.14 -20.90
C MET A 271 15.26 -21.97 -21.28
N VAL A 272 15.94 -21.62 -22.37
CA VAL A 272 17.16 -22.27 -22.86
C VAL A 272 18.13 -21.18 -23.32
N ASP A 273 19.31 -21.09 -22.72
CA ASP A 273 20.26 -19.98 -22.96
C ASP A 273 21.72 -20.45 -23.04
N THR A 274 22.11 -20.88 -24.24
CA THR A 274 23.50 -21.21 -24.59
C THR A 274 24.24 -19.96 -25.09
N PRO A 275 25.59 -19.93 -25.10
CA PRO A 275 26.34 -18.74 -25.55
C PRO A 275 25.96 -18.27 -26.96
N GLU A 276 25.79 -19.20 -27.90
CA GLU A 276 25.49 -18.94 -29.31
C GLU A 276 24.08 -18.35 -29.48
N LEU A 277 23.11 -18.88 -28.73
CA LEU A 277 21.75 -18.35 -28.69
C LEU A 277 21.70 -16.97 -28.01
N ARG A 278 22.53 -16.74 -27.00
CA ARG A 278 22.62 -15.44 -26.32
C ARG A 278 23.20 -14.37 -27.24
N GLU A 279 24.30 -14.66 -27.95
CA GLU A 279 24.85 -13.77 -28.98
C GLU A 279 23.83 -13.47 -30.09
N GLN A 280 23.11 -14.49 -30.57
CA GLN A 280 22.06 -14.31 -31.58
C GLN A 280 20.93 -13.40 -31.07
N ARG A 281 20.47 -13.60 -29.83
CA ARG A 281 19.41 -12.79 -29.19
C ARG A 281 19.86 -11.35 -28.94
N LEU A 282 21.09 -11.15 -28.46
CA LEU A 282 21.69 -9.82 -28.30
C LEU A 282 21.72 -9.09 -29.65
N ALA A 283 22.25 -9.74 -30.69
CA ALA A 283 22.37 -9.15 -32.03
C ALA A 283 21.02 -8.88 -32.73
N SER A 284 19.97 -9.66 -32.45
CA SER A 284 18.62 -9.36 -32.96
C SER A 284 17.95 -8.23 -32.16
N THR A 285 18.03 -8.28 -30.83
CA THR A 285 17.31 -7.37 -29.93
C THR A 285 17.95 -5.98 -29.89
N ALA A 286 19.27 -5.87 -30.09
CA ALA A 286 19.95 -4.59 -30.31
C ALA A 286 19.42 -3.85 -31.55
N ARG A 287 18.89 -4.55 -32.56
CA ARG A 287 18.23 -3.94 -33.73
C ARG A 287 16.79 -3.56 -33.43
N GLU A 288 16.06 -4.40 -32.69
CA GLU A 288 14.72 -4.06 -32.19
C GLU A 288 14.71 -2.86 -31.23
N LEU A 289 15.82 -2.60 -30.52
CA LEU A 289 15.95 -1.45 -29.63
C LEU A 289 15.90 -0.11 -30.38
N LEU A 290 16.42 -0.07 -31.60
CA LEU A 290 16.56 1.16 -32.39
C LEU A 290 15.29 1.53 -33.18
N ASP A 291 14.26 0.68 -33.21
CA ASP A 291 12.90 1.05 -33.67
C ASP A 291 12.07 1.50 -32.45
N PRO A 292 11.60 2.78 -32.39
CA PRO A 292 10.78 3.29 -31.29
C PRO A 292 9.51 2.49 -30.96
N LYS A 293 9.02 1.65 -31.90
CA LYS A 293 7.86 0.78 -31.68
C LYS A 293 8.18 -0.51 -30.92
N THR A 294 9.41 -1.01 -31.00
CA THR A 294 9.87 -2.21 -30.29
C THR A 294 10.82 -1.92 -29.14
N ALA A 295 11.37 -0.70 -29.07
CA ALA A 295 12.36 -0.26 -28.09
C ALA A 295 12.08 -0.66 -26.63
N GLY A 296 10.85 -0.49 -26.14
CA GLY A 296 10.51 -0.84 -24.75
C GLY A 296 10.58 -2.34 -24.45
N VAL A 297 10.06 -3.18 -25.35
CA VAL A 297 10.15 -4.65 -25.20
C VAL A 297 11.58 -5.12 -25.44
N ALA A 298 12.30 -4.49 -26.37
CA ALA A 298 13.70 -4.78 -26.65
C ALA A 298 14.61 -4.48 -25.46
N ALA A 299 14.42 -3.34 -24.79
CA ALA A 299 15.15 -2.99 -23.58
C ALA A 299 14.91 -4.00 -22.44
N LEU A 300 13.65 -4.40 -22.22
CA LEU A 300 13.29 -5.41 -21.20
C LEU A 300 13.83 -6.81 -21.52
N LYS A 301 13.91 -7.19 -22.81
CA LYS A 301 14.60 -8.41 -23.28
C LYS A 301 16.10 -8.33 -23.00
N LEU A 302 16.75 -7.21 -23.30
CA LEU A 302 18.19 -7.00 -23.06
C LEU A 302 18.51 -7.06 -21.55
N GLU A 303 17.69 -6.43 -20.72
CA GLU A 303 17.78 -6.48 -19.25
C GLU A 303 17.63 -7.91 -18.68
N SER A 304 16.83 -8.78 -19.32
CA SER A 304 16.69 -10.19 -18.92
C SER A 304 17.97 -11.00 -19.19
N LEU A 305 18.76 -10.63 -20.20
CA LEU A 305 20.09 -11.20 -20.52
C LEU A 305 21.23 -10.66 -19.64
N GLY A 306 20.96 -9.66 -18.79
CA GLY A 306 21.91 -9.12 -17.81
C GLY A 306 23.04 -8.28 -18.40
N PRO A 307 24.15 -8.05 -17.65
CA PRO A 307 25.23 -7.14 -18.04
C PRO A 307 25.92 -7.43 -19.39
N SER A 308 25.73 -8.63 -19.97
CA SER A 308 26.14 -8.92 -21.35
C SER A 308 25.46 -8.04 -22.40
N ALA A 309 24.39 -7.34 -22.03
CA ALA A 309 23.62 -6.46 -22.89
C ALA A 309 23.97 -4.96 -22.77
N SER A 310 24.81 -4.52 -21.82
CA SER A 310 25.05 -3.10 -21.54
C SER A 310 25.50 -2.33 -22.80
N GLN A 311 26.48 -2.86 -23.54
CA GLN A 311 26.97 -2.26 -24.79
C GLN A 311 25.87 -2.07 -25.86
N ALA A 312 24.88 -2.97 -25.92
CA ALA A 312 23.75 -2.86 -26.85
C ALA A 312 22.75 -1.79 -26.42
N LEU A 313 22.57 -1.59 -25.11
CA LEU A 313 21.75 -0.52 -24.55
C LEU A 313 22.42 0.85 -24.71
N GLU A 314 23.74 0.93 -24.51
CA GLU A 314 24.51 2.18 -24.69
C GLU A 314 24.41 2.75 -26.12
N ALA A 315 24.31 1.89 -27.13
CA ALA A 315 24.03 2.32 -28.51
C ALA A 315 22.65 3.01 -28.64
N GLY A 316 21.65 2.58 -27.86
CA GLY A 316 20.33 3.20 -27.79
C GLY A 316 20.35 4.61 -27.16
N LEU A 317 21.32 4.91 -26.29
CA LEU A 317 21.50 6.25 -25.71
C LEU A 317 21.89 7.31 -26.75
N GLN A 318 22.40 6.89 -27.92
CA GLN A 318 22.79 7.77 -29.03
C GLN A 318 21.68 7.94 -30.08
N SER A 319 20.49 7.38 -29.87
CA SER A 319 19.37 7.52 -30.81
C SER A 319 18.76 8.92 -30.78
N ASP A 320 18.35 9.45 -31.94
CA ASP A 320 17.60 10.72 -31.99
C ASP A 320 16.28 10.64 -31.22
N ASP A 321 15.62 9.48 -31.23
CA ASP A 321 14.32 9.27 -30.57
C ASP A 321 14.44 9.27 -29.04
N PRO A 322 13.63 10.10 -28.32
CA PRO A 322 13.72 10.21 -26.87
C PRO A 322 13.18 8.99 -26.12
N HIS A 323 12.29 8.20 -26.73
CA HIS A 323 11.75 6.97 -26.12
C HIS A 323 12.77 5.83 -26.21
N VAL A 324 13.49 5.69 -27.34
CA VAL A 324 14.63 4.77 -27.47
C VAL A 324 15.68 5.07 -26.42
N ARG A 325 16.09 6.35 -26.31
CA ARG A 325 17.05 6.80 -25.29
C ARG A 325 16.57 6.51 -23.86
N PHE A 326 15.31 6.81 -23.55
CA PHE A 326 14.74 6.56 -22.23
C PHE A 326 14.70 5.06 -21.89
N PHE A 327 14.15 4.20 -22.76
CA PHE A 327 14.04 2.77 -22.48
C PHE A 327 15.43 2.10 -22.33
N ALA A 328 16.41 2.52 -23.13
CA ALA A 328 17.80 2.09 -22.99
C ALA A 328 18.41 2.52 -21.65
N ALA A 329 18.24 3.79 -21.27
CA ALA A 329 18.74 4.34 -20.00
C ALA A 329 18.07 3.71 -18.78
N GLU A 330 16.77 3.41 -18.86
CA GLU A 330 16.02 2.74 -17.79
C GLU A 330 16.54 1.31 -17.60
N ALA A 331 16.77 0.55 -18.68
CA ALA A 331 17.33 -0.80 -18.59
C ALA A 331 18.77 -0.81 -18.05
N LEU A 332 19.61 0.16 -18.43
CA LEU A 332 20.96 0.31 -17.88
C LEU A 332 20.94 0.56 -16.37
N ALA A 333 20.03 1.40 -15.85
CA ALA A 333 19.87 1.60 -14.41
C ALA A 333 19.46 0.31 -13.67
N TYR A 334 18.60 -0.53 -14.26
CA TYR A 334 18.27 -1.87 -13.70
C TYR A 334 19.36 -2.94 -13.93
N LEU A 335 20.46 -2.58 -14.58
CA LEU A 335 21.74 -3.31 -14.63
C LEU A 335 22.84 -2.68 -13.73
N ASP A 336 22.52 -1.58 -13.02
CA ASP A 336 23.46 -0.74 -12.23
C ASP A 336 24.55 -0.02 -13.06
N GLU A 337 24.23 0.32 -14.31
CA GLU A 337 25.15 0.96 -15.26
C GLU A 337 24.93 2.48 -15.36
N ALA A 338 25.95 3.27 -14.98
CA ALA A 338 25.84 4.73 -14.82
C ALA A 338 25.60 5.53 -16.12
N SER A 339 25.85 4.95 -17.31
CA SER A 339 25.80 5.70 -18.57
C SER A 339 24.39 6.24 -18.93
N GLY A 340 23.32 5.67 -18.38
CA GLY A 340 21.94 6.16 -18.54
C GLY A 340 21.55 7.38 -17.67
N VAL A 341 22.27 7.67 -16.58
CA VAL A 341 21.83 8.58 -15.49
C VAL A 341 21.45 9.99 -15.97
N LYS A 342 22.23 10.56 -16.90
CA LYS A 342 21.96 11.88 -17.47
C LYS A 342 20.58 11.94 -18.13
N ILE A 343 20.31 10.97 -19.00
CA ILE A 343 19.08 10.85 -19.80
C ILE A 343 17.88 10.59 -18.90
N LEU A 344 18.00 9.78 -17.84
CA LEU A 344 16.93 9.59 -16.87
C LEU A 344 16.54 10.91 -16.18
N GLY A 345 17.52 11.71 -15.74
CA GLY A 345 17.21 13.01 -15.14
C GLY A 345 16.63 14.02 -16.13
N GLU A 346 17.10 14.06 -17.38
CA GLU A 346 16.51 14.90 -18.44
C GLU A 346 15.07 14.48 -18.76
N THR A 347 14.81 13.16 -18.76
CA THR A 347 13.46 12.58 -18.94
C THR A 347 12.54 12.94 -17.77
N ALA A 348 13.04 12.91 -16.54
CA ALA A 348 12.25 13.21 -15.35
C ALA A 348 11.68 14.64 -15.36
N VAL A 349 12.47 15.61 -15.82
CA VAL A 349 12.02 16.99 -16.02
C VAL A 349 11.02 17.07 -17.18
N SER A 350 11.45 16.64 -18.38
CA SER A 350 10.79 16.96 -19.65
C SER A 350 9.59 16.08 -20.03
N MET A 351 9.52 14.83 -19.57
CA MET A 351 8.51 13.85 -19.98
C MET A 351 7.69 13.37 -18.79
N LYS A 352 6.62 14.10 -18.44
CA LYS A 352 5.74 13.80 -17.29
C LYS A 352 5.26 12.34 -17.26
N GLN A 353 4.97 11.75 -18.42
CA GLN A 353 4.54 10.35 -18.55
C GLN A 353 5.60 9.31 -18.14
N TYR A 354 6.89 9.67 -18.15
CA TYR A 354 8.01 8.81 -17.79
C TYR A 354 8.67 9.19 -16.45
N ARG A 355 8.36 10.38 -15.92
CA ARG A 355 8.91 10.94 -14.67
C ARG A 355 8.96 9.96 -13.50
N ALA A 356 7.86 9.28 -13.20
CA ALA A 356 7.80 8.31 -12.11
C ALA A 356 8.78 7.13 -12.32
N TYR A 357 8.90 6.64 -13.55
CA TYR A 357 9.76 5.51 -13.91
C TYR A 357 11.24 5.91 -13.97
N ALA A 358 11.55 7.09 -14.50
CA ALA A 358 12.91 7.63 -14.53
C ALA A 358 13.47 7.86 -13.11
N LEU A 359 12.65 8.39 -12.20
CA LEU A 359 13.03 8.57 -10.80
C LEU A 359 13.10 7.23 -10.04
N ALA A 360 12.22 6.27 -10.35
CA ALA A 360 12.28 4.92 -9.79
C ALA A 360 13.52 4.13 -10.27
N ALA A 361 13.99 4.37 -11.50
CA ALA A 361 15.22 3.80 -12.04
C ALA A 361 16.46 4.44 -11.39
N LEU A 362 16.50 5.77 -11.24
CA LEU A 362 17.58 6.45 -10.49
C LEU A 362 17.62 6.02 -9.00
N ALA A 363 16.48 5.66 -8.41
CA ALA A 363 16.39 5.13 -7.04
C ALA A 363 16.77 3.65 -6.91
N ALA A 364 16.97 2.94 -8.04
CA ALA A 364 17.24 1.51 -8.08
C ALA A 364 18.75 1.18 -8.13
N MET A 365 19.57 2.17 -8.50
CA MET A 365 21.02 2.06 -8.65
C MET A 365 21.74 2.25 -7.31
N GLU A 366 22.90 1.63 -7.13
CA GLU A 366 23.77 1.88 -5.96
C GLU A 366 24.80 3.02 -6.22
N ASP A 367 25.00 3.38 -7.48
CA ASP A 367 25.96 4.38 -8.00
C ASP A 367 25.78 5.83 -7.46
N ASP A 368 26.92 6.50 -7.22
CA ASP A 368 26.98 7.87 -6.72
C ASP A 368 26.53 8.92 -7.74
N THR A 369 26.68 8.69 -9.06
CA THR A 369 26.23 9.67 -10.06
C THR A 369 24.70 9.77 -10.10
N ALA A 370 24.00 8.66 -9.84
CA ALA A 370 22.55 8.66 -9.66
C ALA A 370 22.14 9.49 -8.42
N ARG A 371 22.81 9.32 -7.28
CA ARG A 371 22.60 10.14 -6.06
C ARG A 371 22.82 11.63 -6.34
N VAL A 372 23.91 11.98 -7.01
CA VAL A 372 24.23 13.36 -7.41
C VAL A 372 23.15 13.92 -8.34
N ARG A 373 22.66 13.14 -9.32
CA ARG A 373 21.60 13.57 -10.24
C ARG A 373 20.27 13.80 -9.52
N LEU A 374 19.89 12.95 -8.57
CA LEU A 374 18.71 13.13 -7.73
C LEU A 374 18.79 14.42 -6.89
N ARG A 375 19.93 14.71 -6.26
CA ARG A 375 20.15 15.96 -5.51
C ARG A 375 19.97 17.20 -6.38
N HIS A 376 20.42 17.18 -7.64
CA HIS A 376 20.19 18.29 -8.58
C HIS A 376 18.71 18.46 -8.95
N LEU A 377 17.97 17.35 -9.13
CA LEU A 377 16.54 17.38 -9.47
C LEU A 377 15.65 17.95 -8.34
N MET A 378 16.17 18.07 -7.12
CA MET A 378 15.49 18.73 -6.00
C MET A 378 15.47 20.27 -6.12
N ASN A 379 16.27 20.85 -7.02
CA ASN A 379 16.30 22.30 -7.34
C ASN A 379 15.36 22.72 -8.48
N GLU A 380 14.74 21.78 -9.21
CA GLU A 380 13.83 22.05 -10.33
C GLU A 380 12.55 22.78 -9.87
N ASP A 381 11.86 23.52 -10.74
CA ASP A 381 10.63 24.25 -10.36
C ASP A 381 9.40 23.33 -10.15
N ASP A 382 9.32 22.21 -10.88
CA ASP A 382 8.15 21.31 -10.85
C ASP A 382 8.19 20.41 -9.60
N ILE A 383 7.26 20.62 -8.66
CA ILE A 383 7.21 19.92 -7.37
C ILE A 383 7.16 18.38 -7.49
N GLU A 384 6.55 17.82 -8.55
CA GLU A 384 6.59 16.37 -8.75
C GLU A 384 8.02 15.89 -8.97
N VAL A 385 8.85 16.67 -9.68
CA VAL A 385 10.27 16.36 -9.88
C VAL A 385 11.02 16.51 -8.57
N ARG A 386 10.83 17.61 -7.82
CA ARG A 386 11.54 17.84 -6.54
C ARG A 386 11.23 16.79 -5.49
N TYR A 387 9.94 16.61 -5.18
CA TYR A 387 9.51 15.64 -4.16
C TYR A 387 9.68 14.20 -4.64
N GLY A 388 9.54 13.95 -5.95
CA GLY A 388 9.88 12.67 -6.57
C GLY A 388 11.36 12.33 -6.39
N ALA A 389 12.27 13.29 -6.63
CA ALA A 389 13.71 13.12 -6.46
C ALA A 389 14.13 12.99 -4.99
N PHE A 390 13.53 13.77 -4.08
CA PHE A 390 13.68 13.61 -2.63
C PHE A 390 13.22 12.21 -2.18
N ASN A 391 12.04 11.75 -2.61
CA ASN A 391 11.51 10.45 -2.24
C ASN A 391 12.33 9.29 -2.84
N ALA A 392 12.89 9.46 -4.04
CA ALA A 392 13.85 8.57 -4.66
C ALA A 392 15.15 8.49 -3.83
N LEU A 393 15.76 9.64 -3.49
CA LEU A 393 16.98 9.70 -2.68
C LEU A 393 16.78 9.08 -1.30
N ARG A 394 15.66 9.40 -0.61
CA ARG A 394 15.26 8.80 0.67
C ARG A 394 14.90 7.30 0.57
N THR A 395 14.67 6.77 -0.63
CA THR A 395 14.48 5.33 -0.85
C THR A 395 15.81 4.60 -1.00
N LEU A 396 16.74 5.21 -1.75
CA LEU A 396 18.11 4.72 -1.98
C LEU A 396 18.93 4.78 -0.69
N ASP A 397 18.95 5.94 -0.02
CA ASP A 397 19.66 6.15 1.24
C ASP A 397 18.85 7.05 2.20
N PRO A 398 18.11 6.46 3.16
CA PRO A 398 17.38 7.21 4.19
C PRO A 398 18.27 8.03 5.14
N GLY A 399 19.59 7.87 5.10
CA GLY A 399 20.56 8.57 5.94
C GLY A 399 21.33 9.68 5.21
N ASP A 400 21.04 9.96 3.93
CA ASP A 400 21.73 10.99 3.16
C ASP A 400 21.52 12.38 3.80
N ALA A 401 22.63 13.06 4.14
CA ALA A 401 22.62 14.36 4.78
C ALA A 401 21.90 15.45 3.95
N MET A 402 21.84 15.31 2.62
CA MET A 402 21.13 16.23 1.72
C MET A 402 19.59 16.10 1.81
N LEU A 403 19.08 15.10 2.52
CA LEU A 403 17.66 15.05 2.91
C LEU A 403 17.35 16.02 4.05
N GLY A 404 18.36 16.48 4.82
CA GLY A 404 18.18 17.45 5.90
C GLY A 404 17.19 16.99 6.97
N GLN A 405 17.23 15.72 7.39
CA GLN A 405 16.30 15.21 8.42
C GLN A 405 16.54 15.89 9.77
N VAL A 406 15.54 16.62 10.27
CA VAL A 406 15.61 17.33 11.55
C VAL A 406 14.84 16.55 12.62
N ARG A 407 15.41 16.50 13.83
CA ARG A 407 14.74 15.90 14.99
C ARG A 407 13.78 16.88 15.64
N ILE A 408 12.58 16.38 15.93
CA ILE A 408 11.50 17.13 16.56
C ILE A 408 11.71 17.07 18.06
N LEU A 409 11.78 15.85 18.60
CA LEU A 409 12.04 15.61 20.01
C LEU A 409 13.53 15.68 20.28
N ASP A 410 13.94 16.42 21.32
CA ASP A 410 15.33 16.41 21.77
C ASP A 410 15.70 15.02 22.27
N ALA A 411 16.99 14.69 22.18
CA ALA A 411 17.50 13.54 22.91
C ALA A 411 17.24 13.77 24.41
N PRO A 412 16.79 12.75 25.18
CA PRO A 412 16.69 12.89 26.63
C PRO A 412 18.07 13.31 27.16
N PRO A 413 18.15 14.27 28.10
CA PRO A 413 19.43 14.77 28.58
C PRO A 413 20.27 13.59 29.06
N SER A 414 21.54 13.57 28.66
CA SER A 414 22.50 12.66 29.25
C SER A 414 22.60 13.02 30.72
N GLU A 415 21.98 12.20 31.57
CA GLU A 415 22.23 12.16 33.02
C GLU A 415 23.75 12.27 33.20
N GLU A 416 24.25 13.34 33.84
CA GLU A 416 25.68 13.52 34.04
C GLU A 416 26.16 12.41 34.97
N ILE A 417 26.85 11.42 34.40
CA ILE A 417 27.27 10.23 35.11
C ILE A 417 28.53 10.59 35.86
N ASP A 418 28.39 10.79 37.17
CA ASP A 418 29.50 10.93 38.10
C ASP A 418 30.51 9.79 37.87
N GLU A 419 31.68 10.14 37.30
CA GLU A 419 32.70 9.17 36.91
C GLU A 419 33.40 8.53 38.12
N GLU A 420 33.23 9.10 39.33
CA GLU A 420 33.74 8.52 40.58
C GLU A 420 32.78 7.46 41.19
N ALA A 421 31.54 7.37 40.70
CA ALA A 421 30.57 6.38 41.18
C ALA A 421 30.97 4.94 40.76
N THR A 422 30.92 3.98 41.70
CA THR A 422 31.33 2.59 41.45
C THR A 422 30.57 1.90 40.32
N ASP A 423 29.34 2.35 40.04
CA ASP A 423 28.47 1.82 39.00
C ASP A 423 28.43 2.69 37.72
N ALA A 424 29.29 3.71 37.59
CA ALA A 424 29.31 4.64 36.44
C ALA A 424 29.42 3.92 35.07
N MET A 425 30.25 2.87 34.99
CA MET A 425 30.34 2.04 33.79
C MET A 425 29.05 1.25 33.51
N ALA A 426 28.32 0.81 34.55
CA ALA A 426 27.03 0.13 34.37
C ALA A 426 25.93 1.14 33.94
N MET A 427 25.86 2.28 34.62
CA MET A 427 24.90 3.36 34.32
C MET A 427 25.09 3.92 32.91
N SER A 428 26.33 4.11 32.45
CA SER A 428 26.61 4.58 31.08
C SER A 428 26.27 3.55 30.00
N ILE A 429 26.31 2.25 30.30
CA ILE A 429 25.81 1.20 29.41
C ILE A 429 24.27 1.14 29.42
N ILE A 430 23.63 1.44 30.56
CA ILE A 430 22.16 1.47 30.70
C ILE A 430 21.55 2.69 30.02
N SER A 431 22.11 3.90 30.21
CA SER A 431 21.61 5.13 29.59
C SER A 431 21.72 5.07 28.06
N ARG A 432 22.85 4.59 27.53
CA ARG A 432 23.06 4.30 26.09
C ARG A 432 22.14 3.21 25.53
N ARG A 433 21.44 2.45 26.39
CA ARG A 433 20.47 1.40 26.01
C ARG A 433 19.01 1.82 26.14
N ARG A 434 18.69 2.98 26.74
CA ARG A 434 17.31 3.49 26.70
C ARG A 434 16.94 3.78 25.23
N PRO A 435 15.86 3.22 24.68
CA PRO A 435 15.41 3.61 23.35
C PRO A 435 15.04 5.10 23.38
N ARG A 436 15.56 5.87 22.42
CA ARG A 436 15.17 7.28 22.24
C ARG A 436 13.68 7.34 21.91
N PRO A 437 12.95 8.40 22.31
CA PRO A 437 11.59 8.60 21.86
C PRO A 437 11.56 8.67 20.32
N GLU A 438 10.57 8.03 19.69
CA GLU A 438 10.35 8.18 18.25
C GLU A 438 9.70 9.54 17.98
N ASP A 439 10.20 10.29 16.99
CA ASP A 439 9.59 11.55 16.55
C ASP A 439 8.13 11.30 16.06
N PRO A 440 7.17 12.21 16.35
CA PRO A 440 5.76 12.00 16.02
C PRO A 440 5.46 11.96 14.52
N PHE A 441 6.36 12.52 13.71
CA PHE A 441 6.38 12.48 12.24
C PHE A 441 7.81 12.77 11.76
N ALA A 442 8.09 12.57 10.48
CA ALA A 442 9.38 12.93 9.90
C ALA A 442 9.37 14.39 9.40
N LEU A 443 10.33 15.19 9.85
CA LEU A 443 10.58 16.55 9.36
C LEU A 443 11.90 16.59 8.58
N TYR A 444 11.88 17.22 7.41
CA TYR A 444 13.04 17.40 6.55
C TYR A 444 13.13 18.87 6.14
N ILE A 445 14.30 19.50 6.35
CA ILE A 445 14.60 20.87 5.90
C ILE A 445 15.70 20.75 4.84
N VAL A 446 15.27 20.83 3.58
CA VAL A 446 16.11 20.54 2.41
C VAL A 446 16.63 21.85 1.83
N GLU A 447 17.91 22.15 2.09
CA GLU A 447 18.61 23.25 1.42
C GLU A 447 18.62 23.01 -0.11
N THR A 448 17.83 23.81 -0.83
CA THR A 448 17.78 23.83 -2.30
C THR A 448 17.87 25.27 -2.79
N GLU A 449 18.34 25.44 -4.03
CA GLU A 449 18.47 26.74 -4.71
C GLU A 449 17.21 27.10 -5.54
N GLY A 450 16.34 26.12 -5.76
CA GLY A 450 15.01 26.33 -6.36
C GLY A 450 14.02 27.02 -5.41
N PRO A 451 12.80 27.37 -5.88
CA PRO A 451 11.83 28.17 -5.13
C PRO A 451 11.50 27.64 -3.73
N ALA A 452 11.10 28.52 -2.80
CA ALA A 452 10.56 28.12 -1.51
C ALA A 452 9.27 27.31 -1.69
N VAL A 453 9.21 26.11 -1.11
CA VAL A 453 8.02 25.22 -1.14
C VAL A 453 7.93 24.43 0.18
N VAL A 454 6.71 24.12 0.63
CA VAL A 454 6.46 23.10 1.64
C VAL A 454 5.68 21.93 1.03
N HIS A 455 6.05 20.70 1.35
CA HIS A 455 5.33 19.48 0.96
C HIS A 455 4.88 18.70 2.19
N VAL A 456 3.66 18.16 2.13
CA VAL A 456 3.03 17.35 3.19
C VAL A 456 2.46 16.06 2.60
N SER A 457 2.71 14.94 3.30
CA SER A 457 2.15 13.63 2.99
C SER A 457 0.82 13.37 3.71
N ARG A 458 -0.24 13.02 2.98
CA ARG A 458 -1.50 12.49 3.55
C ARG A 458 -1.70 11.01 3.20
N SER A 459 -0.65 10.32 2.75
CA SER A 459 -0.67 8.91 2.35
C SER A 459 0.61 8.13 2.71
N ARG A 460 0.47 6.90 3.22
CA ARG A 460 1.54 5.96 3.61
C ARG A 460 2.52 6.39 4.71
N ARG A 461 2.72 7.69 4.97
CA ARG A 461 3.67 8.25 5.95
C ARG A 461 3.20 9.60 6.49
N SER A 462 3.57 9.91 7.73
CA SER A 462 3.55 11.26 8.30
C SER A 462 4.90 11.94 8.02
N GLU A 463 4.94 12.86 7.06
CA GLU A 463 6.18 13.41 6.50
C GLU A 463 5.97 14.85 6.02
N ILE A 464 6.78 15.79 6.50
CA ILE A 464 6.82 17.19 6.06
C ILE A 464 8.21 17.48 5.48
N VAL A 465 8.25 18.10 4.30
CA VAL A 465 9.49 18.49 3.62
C VAL A 465 9.44 19.98 3.27
N VAL A 466 10.33 20.76 3.88
CA VAL A 466 10.52 22.19 3.61
C VAL A 466 11.68 22.31 2.61
N PHE A 467 11.41 22.78 1.39
CA PHE A 467 12.41 22.93 0.32
C PHE A 467 12.84 24.39 0.18
N GLY A 468 14.11 24.68 0.44
CA GLY A 468 14.70 26.02 0.34
C GLY A 468 15.27 26.50 1.68
N ARG A 469 16.25 27.40 1.63
CA ARG A 469 16.92 27.95 2.82
C ARG A 469 16.06 29.00 3.51
N GLY A 470 16.01 28.96 4.86
CA GLY A 470 15.47 30.05 5.69
C GLY A 470 14.05 30.47 5.34
N GLN A 471 13.11 29.51 5.33
CA GLN A 471 11.69 29.85 5.14
C GLN A 471 11.08 30.35 6.44
N ASP A 472 10.87 31.66 6.55
CA ASP A 472 10.15 32.30 7.64
C ASP A 472 8.64 32.42 7.34
N LEU A 473 7.81 32.26 8.36
CA LEU A 473 6.42 32.67 8.35
C LEU A 473 6.31 34.20 8.24
N GLN A 474 5.35 34.69 7.46
CA GLN A 474 5.12 36.12 7.24
C GLN A 474 4.00 36.64 8.16
N PRO A 475 4.28 37.51 9.14
CA PRO A 475 3.25 38.16 9.94
C PRO A 475 2.47 39.23 9.14
N PRO A 476 1.32 39.72 9.64
CA PRO A 476 0.60 39.24 10.82
C PRO A 476 -0.06 37.87 10.59
N LEU A 477 -0.05 37.01 11.61
CA LEU A 477 -0.66 35.68 11.55
C LEU A 477 -1.38 35.34 12.85
N VAL A 478 -2.55 34.69 12.72
CA VAL A 478 -3.25 34.03 13.82
C VAL A 478 -3.69 32.66 13.33
N LEU A 479 -2.94 31.63 13.72
CA LEU A 479 -3.14 30.24 13.29
C LEU A 479 -3.38 29.36 14.50
N GLY A 480 -4.27 28.38 14.42
CA GLY A 480 -4.48 27.45 15.53
C GLY A 480 -5.29 26.23 15.15
N GLN A 481 -5.06 25.14 15.89
CA GLN A 481 -5.78 23.89 15.76
C GLN A 481 -5.71 23.12 17.09
N GLY A 482 -6.85 22.60 17.54
CA GLY A 482 -6.95 21.96 18.86
C GLY A 482 -6.59 22.95 19.98
N ASP A 483 -5.77 22.49 20.93
CA ASP A 483 -5.28 23.28 22.06
C ASP A 483 -4.22 24.35 21.67
N ILE A 484 -3.71 24.34 20.43
CA ILE A 484 -2.52 25.11 20.05
C ILE A 484 -2.87 26.31 19.19
N LEU A 485 -2.36 27.48 19.61
CA LEU A 485 -2.51 28.78 18.96
C LEU A 485 -1.13 29.41 18.72
N LEU A 486 -0.93 29.99 17.54
CA LEU A 486 0.24 30.75 17.11
C LEU A 486 -0.21 32.18 16.79
N ASN A 487 0.52 33.17 17.30
CA ASN A 487 0.23 34.59 17.09
C ASN A 487 1.51 35.39 16.84
N ALA A 488 1.52 36.18 15.78
CA ALA A 488 2.52 37.23 15.53
C ALA A 488 1.83 38.47 14.94
N ALA A 489 2.14 39.65 15.49
CA ALA A 489 1.63 40.93 15.01
C ALA A 489 2.40 41.41 13.76
N ASP A 490 1.91 42.47 13.13
CA ASP A 490 2.63 43.08 12.01
C ASP A 490 3.99 43.62 12.47
N HIS A 491 5.04 43.28 11.72
CA HIS A 491 6.45 43.56 12.00
C HIS A 491 7.07 42.86 13.25
N ASP A 492 6.42 41.83 13.83
CA ASP A 492 7.07 40.98 14.84
C ASP A 492 8.23 40.16 14.25
N ASP A 493 9.27 39.89 15.06
CA ASP A 493 10.47 39.11 14.70
C ASP A 493 10.36 37.61 15.07
N ALA A 494 9.24 37.22 15.67
CA ALA A 494 9.02 35.96 16.35
C ALA A 494 7.53 35.63 16.40
N VAL A 495 7.19 34.37 16.68
CA VAL A 495 5.82 33.92 16.92
C VAL A 495 5.66 33.42 18.35
N ASP A 496 4.64 33.92 19.04
CA ASP A 496 4.21 33.39 20.33
C ASP A 496 3.32 32.17 20.09
N ILE A 497 3.79 31.01 20.55
CA ILE A 497 3.10 29.72 20.46
C ILE A 497 2.56 29.38 21.85
N SER A 498 1.24 29.26 21.98
CA SER A 498 0.59 28.90 23.24
C SER A 498 -0.21 27.62 23.12
N LYS A 499 0.00 26.68 24.04
CA LYS A 499 -0.92 25.59 24.32
C LYS A 499 -1.89 26.02 25.42
N ILE A 500 -3.16 26.13 25.06
CA ILE A 500 -4.28 26.45 25.96
C ILE A 500 -4.72 25.12 26.60
N VAL A 501 -4.55 24.97 27.91
CA VAL A 501 -4.92 23.71 28.58
C VAL A 501 -6.31 23.86 29.21
N PRO A 502 -7.28 22.97 28.91
CA PRO A 502 -8.60 23.00 29.54
C PRO A 502 -8.49 22.99 31.07
N SER A 503 -8.97 24.06 31.71
CA SER A 503 -8.68 24.43 33.11
C SER A 503 -9.25 23.49 34.19
N GLN A 504 -9.68 22.28 33.82
CA GLN A 504 -10.19 21.25 34.71
C GLN A 504 -9.06 20.49 35.44
N PHE A 505 -7.83 20.53 34.92
CA PHE A 505 -6.67 19.82 35.48
C PHE A 505 -5.73 20.69 36.33
N GLY A 506 -5.92 22.01 36.37
CA GLY A 506 -5.11 22.94 37.18
C GLY A 506 -3.73 23.27 36.61
N GLU A 507 -3.40 22.75 35.42
CA GLU A 507 -2.23 23.16 34.64
C GLU A 507 -2.40 24.59 34.09
N GLN A 508 -1.29 25.28 33.80
CA GLN A 508 -1.27 26.64 33.26
C GLN A 508 -0.98 26.61 31.76
N ASP A 509 -1.53 27.56 31.00
CA ASP A 509 -1.25 27.73 29.57
C ASP A 509 0.26 27.82 29.32
N VAL A 510 0.80 26.89 28.54
CA VAL A 510 2.23 26.85 28.22
C VAL A 510 2.49 27.77 27.03
N LYS A 511 3.27 28.83 27.23
CA LYS A 511 3.64 29.79 26.19
C LYS A 511 5.14 29.73 25.88
N VAL A 512 5.47 29.65 24.60
CA VAL A 512 6.83 29.56 24.06
C VAL A 512 6.96 30.54 22.89
N ARG A 513 7.92 31.46 22.95
CA ARG A 513 8.27 32.33 21.82
C ARG A 513 9.28 31.61 20.93
N SER A 514 8.97 31.49 19.64
CA SER A 514 9.81 30.86 18.62
C SER A 514 10.26 31.90 17.59
N SER A 515 11.35 31.64 16.87
CA SER A 515 11.60 32.32 15.59
C SER A 515 10.47 32.04 14.60
N LEU A 516 10.38 32.87 13.55
CA LEU A 516 9.41 32.70 12.45
C LEU A 516 9.75 31.53 11.52
N GLU A 517 10.97 30.98 11.59
CA GLU A 517 11.42 29.88 10.73
C GLU A 517 10.50 28.66 10.84
N ILE A 518 9.92 28.24 9.71
CA ILE A 518 8.93 27.15 9.64
C ILE A 518 9.44 25.86 10.29
N GLY A 519 10.74 25.57 10.16
CA GLY A 519 11.39 24.43 10.83
C GLY A 519 11.31 24.49 12.35
N GLU A 520 11.64 25.64 12.94
CA GLU A 520 11.57 25.86 14.39
C GLU A 520 10.13 25.90 14.89
N VAL A 521 9.23 26.54 14.16
CA VAL A 521 7.80 26.60 14.52
C VAL A 521 7.19 25.20 14.56
N ILE A 522 7.42 24.37 13.54
CA ILE A 522 6.96 22.98 13.51
C ILE A 522 7.53 22.18 14.68
N ARG A 523 8.81 22.38 15.02
CA ARG A 523 9.48 21.73 16.15
C ARG A 523 8.85 22.14 17.48
N HIS A 524 8.64 23.42 17.73
CA HIS A 524 8.03 23.91 18.97
C HIS A 524 6.55 23.48 19.11
N VAL A 525 5.75 23.57 18.04
CA VAL A 525 4.36 23.09 18.03
C VAL A 525 4.28 21.61 18.37
N ALA A 526 5.12 20.77 17.76
CA ALA A 526 5.15 19.33 18.06
C ALA A 526 5.71 19.00 19.45
N ARG A 527 6.63 19.81 20.00
CA ARG A 527 7.12 19.69 21.39
C ARG A 527 6.05 19.98 22.44
N LEU A 528 5.08 20.85 22.14
CA LEU A 528 3.88 21.06 22.95
C LEU A 528 2.88 19.88 22.86
N GLY A 529 3.19 18.87 22.05
CA GLY A 529 2.40 17.65 21.90
C GLY A 529 1.43 17.66 20.72
N ALA A 530 1.60 18.57 19.75
CA ALA A 530 0.78 18.55 18.53
C ALA A 530 0.92 17.22 17.78
N THR A 531 -0.21 16.65 17.39
CA THR A 531 -0.26 15.51 16.48
C THR A 531 0.03 15.97 15.05
N TYR A 532 0.50 15.05 14.20
CA TYR A 532 0.77 15.35 12.79
C TYR A 532 -0.42 16.00 12.04
N PRO A 533 -1.68 15.53 12.19
CA PRO A 533 -2.84 16.20 11.59
C PRO A 533 -3.01 17.67 11.99
N GLU A 534 -2.66 18.04 13.23
CA GLU A 534 -2.80 19.42 13.72
C GLU A 534 -1.73 20.33 13.13
N VAL A 535 -0.48 19.85 13.03
CA VAL A 535 0.60 20.56 12.32
C VAL A 535 0.24 20.79 10.84
N VAL A 536 -0.34 19.78 10.18
CA VAL A 536 -0.79 19.91 8.78
C VAL A 536 -1.94 20.92 8.65
N ALA A 537 -2.90 20.94 9.57
CA ALA A 537 -3.99 21.92 9.55
C ALA A 537 -3.49 23.37 9.79
N ILE A 538 -2.48 23.54 10.66
CA ILE A 538 -1.82 24.84 10.89
C ILE A 538 -1.10 25.32 9.62
N LEU A 539 -0.43 24.43 8.88
CA LEU A 539 0.21 24.77 7.61
C LEU A 539 -0.82 25.10 6.50
N GLU A 540 -1.93 24.37 6.40
CA GLU A 540 -3.02 24.71 5.50
C GLU A 540 -3.69 26.05 5.86
N ALA A 541 -3.79 26.38 7.15
CA ALA A 541 -4.26 27.69 7.60
C ALA A 541 -3.28 28.81 7.21
N ALA A 542 -1.97 28.57 7.35
CA ALA A 542 -0.92 29.50 6.93
C ALA A 542 -0.96 29.76 5.42
N GLU A 543 -1.18 28.74 4.59
CA GLU A 543 -1.35 28.93 3.14
C GLU A 543 -2.61 29.76 2.83
N LYS A 544 -3.75 29.42 3.45
CA LYS A 544 -5.03 30.13 3.26
C LYS A 544 -4.95 31.61 3.65
N GLN A 545 -4.18 31.94 4.70
CA GLN A 545 -3.89 33.31 5.13
C GLN A 545 -2.73 33.97 4.36
N LYS A 546 -1.98 33.21 3.54
CA LYS A 546 -0.76 33.60 2.82
C LYS A 546 0.43 33.98 3.72
N ASN A 547 0.54 33.36 4.88
CA ASN A 547 1.70 33.50 5.77
C ASN A 547 2.90 32.62 5.39
N LEU A 548 2.78 31.76 4.36
CA LEU A 548 3.90 30.96 3.84
C LEU A 548 4.67 31.73 2.75
N PRO A 549 6.02 31.63 2.69
CA PRO A 549 6.83 32.27 1.66
C PRO A 549 6.75 31.55 0.29
N GLY A 550 6.10 30.39 0.24
CA GLY A 550 5.86 29.60 -0.96
C GLY A 550 4.63 28.70 -0.81
N PRO A 551 4.21 28.01 -1.88
CA PRO A 551 3.02 27.15 -1.86
C PRO A 551 3.19 25.90 -0.99
N LEU A 552 2.06 25.40 -0.47
CA LEU A 552 1.96 24.12 0.21
C LEU A 552 1.41 23.06 -0.75
N TYR A 553 2.18 22.00 -1.00
CA TYR A 553 1.75 20.87 -1.80
C TYR A 553 1.42 19.65 -0.94
N ILE A 554 0.31 19.00 -1.25
CA ILE A 554 -0.18 17.83 -0.52
C ILE A 554 -0.18 16.62 -1.45
N ASP A 555 0.43 15.51 -1.02
CA ASP A 555 0.57 14.24 -1.76
C ASP A 555 1.02 14.40 -3.24
N SER A 556 1.72 15.48 -3.57
CA SER A 556 2.16 15.78 -4.94
C SER A 556 3.35 14.90 -5.33
N VAL A 557 3.05 13.73 -5.89
CA VAL A 557 4.00 12.70 -6.35
C VAL A 557 3.90 12.48 -7.87
N PRO A 558 5.01 12.13 -8.55
CA PRO A 558 4.97 11.61 -9.92
C PRO A 558 4.02 10.43 -10.05
N GLN A 559 3.03 10.54 -10.95
CA GLN A 559 2.06 9.47 -11.17
C GLN A 559 2.58 8.47 -12.22
N ALA A 560 2.70 7.20 -11.82
CA ALA A 560 2.88 6.08 -12.73
C ALA A 560 1.63 5.93 -13.62
N ASN A 561 1.79 5.84 -14.95
CA ASN A 561 0.67 5.96 -15.87
C ASN A 561 0.59 4.84 -16.92
N MET A 562 -0.62 4.66 -17.50
CA MET A 562 -0.87 3.63 -18.51
C MET A 562 -0.18 3.90 -19.87
N GLN A 563 0.27 5.14 -20.15
CA GLN A 563 0.92 5.50 -21.41
C GLN A 563 2.36 4.98 -21.49
N TYR A 564 3.10 4.96 -20.37
CA TYR A 564 4.36 4.23 -20.29
C TYR A 564 4.12 2.75 -20.55
N LEU A 565 3.10 2.15 -19.94
CA LEU A 565 2.80 0.72 -20.10
C LEU A 565 2.35 0.38 -21.54
N SER A 566 1.61 1.26 -22.23
CA SER A 566 1.21 1.08 -23.63
C SER A 566 2.39 1.27 -24.59
N LYS A 567 3.21 2.31 -24.42
CA LYS A 567 4.37 2.52 -25.30
C LYS A 567 5.43 1.44 -25.10
N ALA A 568 5.73 1.06 -23.85
CA ALA A 568 6.72 0.04 -23.53
C ALA A 568 6.35 -1.38 -24.01
N LEU A 569 5.06 -1.71 -24.14
CA LEU A 569 4.60 -3.05 -24.53
C LEU A 569 4.03 -3.16 -25.96
N LEU A 570 3.45 -2.07 -26.49
CA LEU A 570 2.72 -2.09 -27.77
C LEU A 570 3.31 -1.19 -28.85
N GLY A 571 4.28 -0.33 -28.51
CA GLY A 571 4.78 0.70 -29.44
C GLY A 571 3.71 1.72 -29.84
N LYS A 572 2.70 1.94 -28.99
CA LYS A 572 1.56 2.84 -29.24
C LYS A 572 1.48 3.98 -28.23
N ASP A 573 1.37 5.19 -28.76
CA ASP A 573 1.16 6.43 -28.01
C ASP A 573 -0.30 6.60 -27.52
N GLU A 574 -1.27 5.97 -28.17
CA GLU A 574 -2.67 6.02 -27.77
C GLU A 574 -2.95 5.17 -26.53
N LEU A 575 -3.67 5.76 -25.56
CA LEU A 575 -4.36 4.99 -24.53
C LEU A 575 -5.44 4.10 -25.18
N PRO A 576 -5.62 2.85 -24.74
CA PRO A 576 -6.76 2.05 -25.17
C PRO A 576 -8.05 2.77 -24.74
N LYS A 577 -8.97 2.97 -25.67
CA LYS A 577 -10.30 3.52 -25.37
C LYS A 577 -10.98 2.63 -24.33
N VAL A 578 -11.52 3.25 -23.29
CA VAL A 578 -12.35 2.57 -22.30
C VAL A 578 -13.77 2.52 -22.88
N ASP A 579 -14.24 1.33 -23.24
CA ASP A 579 -15.61 1.13 -23.69
C ASP A 579 -16.54 1.18 -22.46
N ASP A 580 -17.33 2.25 -22.33
CA ASP A 580 -18.18 2.55 -21.15
C ASP A 580 -19.23 1.46 -20.82
N GLU A 581 -19.50 0.53 -21.74
CA GLU A 581 -20.46 -0.57 -21.51
C GLU A 581 -19.92 -1.72 -20.64
N VAL A 582 -18.60 -1.84 -20.45
CA VAL A 582 -17.99 -2.97 -19.71
C VAL A 582 -18.03 -2.74 -18.19
N LYS A 583 -19.22 -2.95 -17.60
CA LYS A 583 -19.38 -3.01 -16.14
C LYS A 583 -18.45 -4.05 -15.50
N GLN A 584 -17.99 -3.74 -14.28
CA GLN A 584 -16.93 -4.44 -13.55
C GLN A 584 -17.08 -5.98 -13.52
N THR A 585 -16.26 -6.65 -14.34
CA THR A 585 -15.82 -8.03 -14.11
C THR A 585 -14.29 -8.07 -14.18
N SER A 586 -13.66 -7.95 -13.02
CA SER A 586 -12.21 -7.85 -12.89
C SER A 586 -11.50 -9.11 -13.38
N GLY A 587 -10.64 -8.98 -14.40
CA GLY A 587 -9.69 -10.02 -14.82
C GLY A 587 -9.70 -10.42 -16.31
N SER A 588 -10.66 -9.97 -17.11
CA SER A 588 -10.79 -10.46 -18.51
C SER A 588 -9.77 -9.84 -19.50
N PHE A 589 -9.49 -8.53 -19.39
CA PHE A 589 -8.75 -7.78 -20.42
C PHE A 589 -7.33 -8.33 -20.70
N LEU A 590 -6.52 -8.55 -19.66
CA LEU A 590 -5.15 -9.07 -19.80
C LEU A 590 -5.11 -10.44 -20.49
N ARG A 591 -6.13 -11.29 -20.31
CA ARG A 591 -6.17 -12.63 -20.92
C ARG A 591 -6.29 -12.57 -22.45
N ARG A 592 -6.85 -11.49 -23.01
CA ARG A 592 -7.03 -11.28 -24.45
C ARG A 592 -5.75 -10.79 -25.15
N MET A 593 -4.81 -10.21 -24.40
CA MET A 593 -3.56 -9.62 -24.90
C MET A 593 -2.48 -10.66 -25.22
N PHE A 594 -2.54 -11.86 -24.61
CA PHE A 594 -1.48 -12.88 -24.71
C PHE A 594 -1.79 -14.05 -25.67
N THR A 595 -2.80 -13.91 -26.54
CA THR A 595 -3.19 -14.95 -27.52
C THR A 595 -3.33 -14.36 -28.93
N PHE A 596 -2.22 -13.91 -29.54
CA PHE A 596 -2.28 -13.33 -30.89
C PHE A 596 -1.07 -13.62 -31.81
N ARG A 597 -0.70 -14.90 -31.98
CA ARG A 597 0.00 -15.35 -33.21
C ARG A 597 -0.31 -16.82 -33.51
N GLY A 598 -0.97 -17.07 -34.64
CA GLY A 598 -1.37 -18.40 -35.09
C GLY A 598 -2.67 -18.32 -35.90
N ARG A 599 -2.56 -18.19 -37.22
CA ARG A 599 -3.70 -18.15 -38.15
C ARG A 599 -3.91 -19.51 -38.79
N GLY A 600 -5.16 -19.95 -38.85
CA GLY A 600 -5.69 -20.96 -39.75
C GLY A 600 -7.14 -20.58 -40.06
N ASP A 601 -7.57 -20.79 -41.31
CA ASP A 601 -8.96 -20.63 -41.73
C ASP A 601 -9.70 -22.01 -41.64
N ASP A 602 -10.95 -22.07 -42.10
CA ASP A 602 -11.88 -23.22 -42.22
C ASP A 602 -12.86 -23.52 -41.04
N ASP A 603 -14.17 -23.47 -41.37
CA ASP A 603 -15.37 -24.21 -40.88
C ASP A 603 -15.66 -24.48 -39.38
N ASP A 604 -16.92 -24.58 -38.92
CA ASP A 604 -18.25 -24.20 -39.44
C ASP A 604 -19.21 -24.09 -38.23
N SER A 605 -20.27 -23.28 -38.30
CA SER A 605 -21.38 -23.35 -37.33
C SER A 605 -22.70 -22.76 -37.88
N PRO A 606 -23.86 -23.40 -37.61
CA PRO A 606 -25.06 -23.20 -38.41
C PRO A 606 -25.90 -21.96 -38.05
N LYS A 607 -26.71 -21.55 -39.03
CA LYS A 607 -27.66 -20.43 -38.95
C LYS A 607 -28.82 -20.69 -37.98
N ALA A 608 -29.33 -19.61 -37.38
CA ALA A 608 -30.71 -19.49 -36.94
C ALA A 608 -31.29 -18.15 -37.46
N ASP A 609 -32.34 -18.28 -38.26
CA ASP A 609 -32.99 -17.32 -39.16
C ASP A 609 -33.02 -15.81 -38.85
N LYS A 610 -32.83 -15.04 -39.92
CA LYS A 610 -33.55 -13.78 -40.19
C LYS A 610 -34.31 -13.91 -41.51
N THR A 611 -35.55 -13.41 -41.56
CA THR A 611 -36.30 -13.13 -42.80
C THR A 611 -36.92 -11.72 -42.71
N PRO A 612 -37.15 -11.02 -43.85
CA PRO A 612 -36.99 -9.55 -43.91
C PRO A 612 -38.27 -8.82 -44.40
N VAL A 613 -38.14 -7.85 -45.34
CA VAL A 613 -39.15 -6.94 -45.96
C VAL A 613 -39.28 -5.60 -45.19
N ALA A 614 -39.18 -4.40 -45.79
CA ALA A 614 -38.83 -3.98 -47.16
C ALA A 614 -38.21 -2.54 -47.21
N GLN A 615 -37.92 -2.03 -48.42
CA GLN A 615 -37.29 -0.74 -48.75
C GLN A 615 -38.30 0.37 -49.14
N ALA A 616 -37.75 1.54 -49.53
CA ALA A 616 -38.32 2.63 -50.36
C ALA A 616 -39.09 3.75 -49.64
N ASP A 617 -38.94 5.04 -50.00
CA ASP A 617 -37.92 5.71 -50.85
C ASP A 617 -37.94 7.26 -50.68
N SER A 618 -36.98 7.95 -51.33
CA SER A 618 -36.92 9.40 -51.70
C SER A 618 -36.77 10.50 -50.61
N ASP A 619 -35.65 11.23 -50.67
CA ASP A 619 -35.47 12.66 -51.09
C ASP A 619 -36.68 13.65 -50.96
N ASP A 620 -36.51 14.99 -50.86
CA ASP A 620 -35.39 15.84 -51.31
C ASP A 620 -35.34 17.24 -50.63
N THR A 621 -34.17 17.92 -50.64
CA THR A 621 -33.90 19.36 -50.39
C THR A 621 -34.36 20.06 -49.08
N ALA A 622 -33.94 21.31 -48.77
CA ALA A 622 -32.59 21.90 -48.57
C ALA A 622 -32.71 23.41 -48.23
N ALA A 623 -31.79 23.95 -47.39
CA ALA A 623 -31.50 25.39 -47.20
C ALA A 623 -32.61 26.28 -46.53
N LYS A 624 -32.36 27.44 -45.88
CA LYS A 624 -31.13 28.12 -45.36
C LYS A 624 -31.50 29.28 -44.38
N ALA A 625 -30.48 29.80 -43.68
CA ALA A 625 -30.30 31.21 -43.22
C ALA A 625 -30.79 31.69 -41.82
N ASP A 626 -29.79 31.83 -40.94
CA ASP A 626 -29.50 32.81 -39.86
C ASP A 626 -29.76 34.33 -40.15
N PRO A 627 -29.52 35.29 -39.19
CA PRO A 627 -29.61 35.31 -37.72
C PRO A 627 -30.13 36.66 -37.10
N ALA A 628 -29.91 36.87 -35.79
CA ALA A 628 -29.68 38.15 -35.07
C ALA A 628 -30.89 39.03 -34.64
N ALA A 629 -30.84 39.88 -33.60
CA ALA A 629 -30.02 39.97 -32.35
C ALA A 629 -30.54 41.11 -31.42
N LYS A 630 -30.03 41.20 -30.16
CA LYS A 630 -30.16 42.34 -29.19
C LYS A 630 -31.56 42.53 -28.54
N SER A 631 -31.72 43.10 -27.33
CA SER A 631 -30.76 43.51 -26.25
C SER A 631 -31.48 43.74 -24.90
N ASP A 632 -30.69 43.67 -23.80
CA ASP A 632 -30.93 44.26 -22.46
C ASP A 632 -31.15 45.81 -22.49
N PRO A 633 -31.46 46.55 -21.38
CA PRO A 633 -31.29 46.19 -19.96
C PRO A 633 -32.31 46.71 -18.89
N ALA A 634 -32.04 46.34 -17.62
CA ALA A 634 -32.21 47.14 -16.38
C ALA A 634 -33.62 47.44 -15.80
N ALA A 635 -33.80 47.69 -14.49
CA ALA A 635 -33.03 47.34 -13.26
C ALA A 635 -33.80 47.78 -11.97
N LYS A 636 -33.49 47.17 -10.80
CA LYS A 636 -33.78 47.63 -9.40
C LYS A 636 -35.28 47.77 -9.02
N ALA A 637 -35.78 47.45 -7.82
CA ALA A 637 -35.21 47.66 -6.49
C ALA A 637 -35.89 46.81 -5.39
N GLU A 638 -35.16 46.60 -4.29
CA GLU A 638 -35.62 46.22 -2.94
C GLU A 638 -36.21 47.45 -2.19
N PRO A 639 -36.84 47.39 -0.97
CA PRO A 639 -36.35 46.61 0.19
C PRO A 639 -37.36 46.13 1.30
N ALA A 640 -36.78 45.49 2.32
CA ALA A 640 -37.07 45.56 3.77
C ALA A 640 -38.32 44.88 4.41
N GLU A 641 -38.01 43.91 5.28
CA GLU A 641 -38.38 43.80 6.73
C GLU A 641 -39.82 44.04 7.24
N ALA A 642 -40.37 43.01 7.92
CA ALA A 642 -41.05 43.14 9.22
C ALA A 642 -41.23 41.76 9.90
N GLU A 643 -41.42 41.72 11.23
CA GLU A 643 -41.44 40.49 12.06
C GLU A 643 -42.84 39.99 12.48
N ALA A 644 -42.84 38.82 13.14
CA ALA A 644 -43.65 38.47 14.32
C ALA A 644 -45.12 37.97 14.22
N SER A 645 -45.25 36.67 14.56
CA SER A 645 -46.13 36.12 15.63
C SER A 645 -47.54 35.53 15.35
N ALA A 646 -47.63 34.22 15.60
CA ALA A 646 -48.61 33.51 16.48
C ALA A 646 -50.15 33.49 16.24
N LYS A 647 -50.64 32.38 15.63
CA LYS A 647 -51.75 31.48 16.09
C LYS A 647 -53.20 32.05 16.23
N PRO A 648 -54.24 31.23 16.55
CA PRO A 648 -54.65 29.94 15.95
C PRO A 648 -56.20 29.78 15.69
N SER A 649 -56.60 28.94 14.73
CA SER A 649 -58.00 28.43 14.54
C SER A 649 -58.01 27.31 13.47
N THR A 650 -58.88 26.29 13.43
CA THR A 650 -60.05 25.88 14.24
C THR A 650 -60.27 24.35 14.10
N ALA A 651 -61.04 23.71 14.99
CA ALA A 651 -61.19 22.24 15.05
C ALA A 651 -62.42 21.64 14.33
N LYS A 652 -62.33 20.35 13.98
CA LYS A 652 -63.43 19.36 13.80
C LYS A 652 -62.86 17.92 13.74
N LYS A 653 -63.53 16.83 14.11
CA LYS A 653 -64.55 16.56 15.16
C LYS A 653 -64.82 15.03 15.22
N ASP A 654 -64.65 14.41 16.41
CA ASP A 654 -65.18 13.12 16.96
C ASP A 654 -65.06 11.83 16.11
N ASP A 655 -65.02 10.58 16.62
CA ASP A 655 -64.90 9.97 17.97
C ASP A 655 -63.94 8.73 17.83
N ALA A 656 -63.68 7.74 18.70
CA ALA A 656 -64.18 7.23 19.98
C ALA A 656 -62.98 6.57 20.74
N LEU A 657 -62.92 6.28 22.06
CA LEU A 657 -63.87 5.78 23.09
C LEU A 657 -64.22 4.27 22.93
N GLN A 658 -63.99 3.37 23.90
CA GLN A 658 -63.67 3.46 25.35
C GLN A 658 -62.61 2.40 25.81
N LYS A 659 -61.62 2.72 26.66
CA LYS A 659 -61.49 2.51 28.15
C LYS A 659 -61.23 1.03 28.61
N THR A 660 -60.67 0.71 29.79
CA THR A 660 -60.31 1.47 31.02
C THR A 660 -59.22 0.76 31.86
N SER A 661 -58.44 1.53 32.67
CA SER A 661 -57.83 1.20 33.99
C SER A 661 -57.03 -0.11 34.24
N GLY A 662 -55.97 -0.13 35.07
CA GLY A 662 -55.35 0.94 35.88
C GLY A 662 -54.31 0.40 36.89
N GLU A 663 -53.55 1.31 37.51
CA GLU A 663 -52.58 1.09 38.61
C GLU A 663 -53.24 1.20 40.01
N PRO A 664 -52.53 1.01 41.16
CA PRO A 664 -51.43 0.07 41.50
C PRO A 664 -51.65 -0.64 42.87
N ALA A 665 -50.74 -1.55 43.31
CA ALA A 665 -50.51 -1.87 44.74
C ALA A 665 -49.23 -2.73 44.98
N ALA A 666 -48.77 -2.83 46.23
CA ALA A 666 -47.47 -3.39 46.66
C ALA A 666 -47.56 -4.66 47.55
N ALA A 667 -46.37 -5.16 47.98
CA ALA A 667 -46.10 -6.24 48.95
C ALA A 667 -46.35 -7.70 48.45
N SER A 668 -45.73 -8.76 49.00
CA SER A 668 -44.80 -8.91 50.14
C SER A 668 -43.72 -10.00 49.90
N ASP A 669 -42.88 -10.25 50.91
CA ASP A 669 -41.84 -11.29 50.97
C ASP A 669 -42.37 -12.74 50.90
N ASP A 670 -41.53 -13.70 50.45
CA ASP A 670 -41.08 -14.86 51.27
C ASP A 670 -40.03 -15.75 50.56
N GLU A 671 -39.09 -16.32 51.32
CA GLU A 671 -38.22 -17.45 50.92
C GLU A 671 -38.54 -18.66 51.81
N PRO A 672 -38.55 -19.93 51.32
CA PRO A 672 -37.65 -20.90 51.97
C PRO A 672 -37.20 -22.15 51.16
N SER A 673 -35.90 -22.23 50.86
CA SER A 673 -35.02 -23.34 51.33
C SER A 673 -35.07 -24.81 50.77
N ARG A 674 -33.89 -25.46 50.88
CA ARG A 674 -33.60 -26.89 51.23
C ARG A 674 -33.53 -28.04 50.18
N ARG A 675 -32.24 -28.45 49.98
CA ARG A 675 -31.64 -29.80 50.23
C ARG A 675 -31.75 -30.95 49.20
N GLY A 676 -30.58 -31.59 48.98
CA GLY A 676 -30.38 -32.94 48.43
C GLY A 676 -29.56 -32.94 47.14
N GLY A 677 -28.53 -33.77 46.91
CA GLY A 677 -27.86 -34.77 47.76
C GLY A 677 -26.49 -35.18 47.16
N ARG A 678 -25.62 -35.81 47.96
CA ARG A 678 -24.25 -36.25 47.57
C ARG A 678 -24.28 -37.67 46.93
N PRO A 679 -23.28 -38.12 46.13
CA PRO A 679 -21.93 -38.38 46.65
C PRO A 679 -20.74 -37.99 45.73
N ARG A 680 -19.52 -38.19 46.27
CA ARG A 680 -18.20 -38.01 45.63
C ARG A 680 -17.69 -39.32 45.02
N ILE A 681 -16.67 -39.27 44.14
CA ILE A 681 -15.66 -40.33 44.04
C ILE A 681 -14.31 -39.78 43.48
N PHE A 682 -13.21 -40.29 44.05
CA PHE A 682 -11.78 -40.12 43.72
C PHE A 682 -11.18 -38.76 43.31
N GLU A 683 -10.52 -38.11 44.28
CA GLU A 683 -9.16 -37.57 44.07
C GLU A 683 -8.14 -38.71 44.31
N VAL A 684 -7.12 -38.86 43.46
CA VAL A 684 -5.95 -39.74 43.69
C VAL A 684 -4.69 -39.14 43.03
N PHE A 685 -3.57 -39.20 43.75
CA PHE A 685 -2.18 -38.84 43.41
C PHE A 685 -1.80 -37.41 42.99
N ARG A 686 -1.02 -36.77 43.88
CA ARG A 686 -0.01 -35.74 43.58
C ARG A 686 1.22 -35.99 44.48
N ARG A 687 2.42 -35.65 44.01
CA ARG A 687 3.77 -35.69 44.69
C ARG A 687 4.56 -37.01 44.75
N ARG A 688 5.58 -37.11 43.89
CA ARG A 688 7.02 -37.47 44.11
C ARG A 688 7.67 -37.55 42.71
N GLY A 689 8.93 -37.20 42.44
CA GLY A 689 9.97 -36.45 43.17
C GLY A 689 10.93 -35.87 42.11
N GLU A 690 12.02 -35.16 42.44
CA GLU A 690 12.56 -34.77 43.76
C GLU A 690 12.84 -33.26 43.77
#